data_AF-A0A2P6QQ28-F1
#
_entry.id   AF-A0A2P6QQ28-F1
#
_cell.length_a   1.000
_cell.length_b   1.000
_cell.length_c   1.000
_cell.angle_alpha   90.00
_cell.angle_beta   90.00
_cell.angle_gamma   90.00
#
_symmetry.space_group_name_H-M   'P 1'
#
loop_
_entity.id
_entity.type
_entity.pdbx_description
1 polymer ?
#
loop_
_entity_poly.entity_id
_entity_poly.type
_entity_poly.pdbx_seq_one_letter_code
_entity_poly.pdbx_strand_id
1 'polypeptide(L)'
;MLGLAHNVATKVASVVHTTQKTIAGELSLFSMPDKKILEEIYTTHVHADESFDDDSLFVIVENILKRATQNVDKIVQGTQVHVDNIEEKNPKASFSVPLCTLKRISCEMQCKPPGDEIAHNTTVAILNKLSEYSWEAKASLTLAAFAMEYGEFWLLAQLRESDNLAKSIAILKRVPVLLKPSELHKRRQSILELNNLIKAILQVIECIDQFNKYSTYDPKDVPDLSIALDHIPVDVYWVIITVVACATKITILTSDEDKEFDLAPYSQKIHYVLNKLTSQQRGCRKQIEEAETYRRITKLFRTPTEIMEVFKGLIFTKDNVQPLIDGSTKQTVKIDILRRNNLLLFISTLDVSDDDISILKPIHEFTKRDNQYKIVWIPIVEQWTDDLRKKFDILKNKMPWFTVQYSGPIAGIKFIKEEWNFKGKPTVVVMNPQGKVEHPNALHIIRVWGVKAFPFTKTTEEELSHSHAGKWVGSVVEGTHPSVHTWIKEDKYIFFYGGKDNEWIQQFTKKATALANDPIFKEAKIHLELVCVGKGSRGEDDHGVLGRFWTSVESLFFTKGHKQVESVNQEIQKLLSYKNESGWAVLSKGSTVLVTGHGVSVLKVVEDFEKWKDHVKEKGFEFCFKAYHEKISQASRPCCRLDIPGSNGKVPESMRCPDCHRNMETFISYKCCHIDGPTAHH
;
A
#
# COMPACT_ATOMS: atom_id res chain seq x y z
N MET A 1 -61.01 -17.51 -35.83
CA MET A 1 -59.53 -17.35 -35.79
C MET A 1 -58.95 -17.42 -34.37
N LEU A 2 -59.59 -18.10 -33.39
CA LEU A 2 -59.04 -18.27 -32.02
C LEU A 2 -58.57 -19.71 -31.72
N GLY A 3 -59.05 -20.72 -32.43
CA GLY A 3 -58.65 -22.13 -32.22
C GLY A 3 -57.30 -22.53 -32.85
N LEU A 4 -56.91 -21.90 -33.97
CA LEU A 4 -55.62 -22.16 -34.62
C LEU A 4 -54.44 -21.54 -33.86
N ALA A 5 -54.63 -20.35 -33.28
CA ALA A 5 -53.61 -19.69 -32.47
C ALA A 5 -53.34 -20.46 -31.16
N HIS A 6 -54.36 -21.05 -30.55
CA HIS A 6 -54.20 -21.84 -29.33
C HIS A 6 -53.43 -23.14 -29.61
N ASN A 7 -53.78 -23.89 -30.67
CA ASN A 7 -53.07 -25.12 -31.04
C ASN A 7 -51.61 -24.89 -31.47
N VAL A 8 -51.29 -23.75 -32.09
CA VAL A 8 -49.91 -23.36 -32.39
C VAL A 8 -49.18 -22.96 -31.10
N ALA A 9 -49.82 -22.23 -30.19
CA ALA A 9 -49.22 -21.87 -28.90
C ALA A 9 -48.93 -23.10 -28.02
N THR A 10 -49.81 -24.12 -28.00
CA THR A 10 -49.57 -25.34 -27.21
C THR A 10 -48.51 -26.24 -27.84
N LYS A 11 -48.41 -26.29 -29.19
CA LYS A 11 -47.32 -26.99 -29.89
C LYS A 11 -45.99 -26.25 -29.77
N VAL A 12 -45.99 -24.92 -29.78
CA VAL A 12 -44.78 -24.13 -29.53
C VAL A 12 -44.38 -24.22 -28.06
N ALA A 13 -45.31 -24.27 -27.11
CA ALA A 13 -45.00 -24.48 -25.70
C ALA A 13 -44.52 -25.90 -25.41
N SER A 14 -45.04 -26.93 -26.09
CA SER A 14 -44.54 -28.30 -25.94
C SER A 14 -43.18 -28.48 -26.63
N VAL A 15 -42.97 -27.85 -27.80
CA VAL A 15 -41.64 -27.79 -28.43
C VAL A 15 -40.71 -27.00 -27.52
N VAL A 16 -41.05 -25.83 -26.99
CA VAL A 16 -40.19 -25.03 -26.08
C VAL A 16 -39.96 -25.72 -24.74
N HIS A 17 -40.90 -26.51 -24.20
CA HIS A 17 -40.65 -27.35 -23.01
C HIS A 17 -39.78 -28.57 -23.31
N THR A 18 -39.95 -29.17 -24.49
CA THR A 18 -39.09 -30.27 -24.94
C THR A 18 -37.70 -29.74 -25.28
N THR A 19 -37.61 -28.54 -25.86
CA THR A 19 -36.36 -27.81 -26.15
C THR A 19 -35.74 -27.25 -24.87
N GLN A 20 -36.49 -26.82 -23.85
CA GLN A 20 -35.91 -26.46 -22.54
C GLN A 20 -35.44 -27.70 -21.77
N LYS A 21 -36.10 -28.86 -21.93
CA LYS A 21 -35.59 -30.15 -21.45
C LYS A 21 -34.43 -30.71 -22.29
N THR A 22 -34.23 -30.27 -23.53
CA THR A 22 -33.04 -30.60 -24.36
C THR A 22 -31.98 -29.50 -24.42
N ILE A 23 -32.25 -28.30 -23.90
CA ILE A 23 -31.32 -27.16 -23.72
C ILE A 23 -30.82 -27.09 -22.27
N ALA A 24 -31.43 -27.84 -21.34
CA ALA A 24 -30.69 -28.45 -20.22
C ALA A 24 -29.80 -29.60 -20.71
N GLY A 25 -29.17 -29.42 -21.87
CA GLY A 25 -28.10 -30.28 -22.33
C GLY A 25 -27.00 -30.25 -21.29
N GLU A 26 -26.57 -31.44 -20.89
CA GLU A 26 -25.41 -31.71 -20.04
C GLU A 26 -24.37 -30.59 -20.20
N LEU A 27 -24.27 -29.73 -19.18
CA LEU A 27 -23.10 -28.87 -19.06
C LEU A 27 -21.92 -29.83 -18.97
N SER A 28 -21.09 -29.87 -20.01
CA SER A 28 -19.81 -30.58 -19.99
C SER A 28 -19.11 -30.29 -18.67
N LEU A 29 -18.61 -31.32 -17.99
CA LEU A 29 -17.91 -31.23 -16.71
C LEU A 29 -16.89 -30.08 -16.66
N PHE A 30 -16.17 -29.88 -17.76
CA PHE A 30 -15.12 -28.86 -17.90
C PHE A 30 -15.65 -27.44 -18.19
N SER A 31 -16.94 -27.27 -18.52
CA SER A 31 -17.60 -25.97 -18.67
C SER A 31 -18.39 -25.55 -17.42
N MET A 32 -18.40 -26.38 -16.37
CA MET A 32 -19.08 -26.09 -15.12
C MET A 32 -18.40 -24.91 -14.38
N PRO A 33 -19.15 -23.86 -13.97
CA PRO A 33 -18.57 -22.75 -13.23
C PRO A 33 -18.06 -23.18 -11.85
N ASP A 34 -16.92 -22.63 -11.42
CA ASP A 34 -16.31 -22.90 -10.11
C ASP A 34 -17.31 -22.71 -8.95
N LYS A 35 -18.19 -21.71 -9.02
CA LYS A 35 -19.24 -21.46 -8.02
C LYS A 35 -20.22 -22.63 -7.89
N LYS A 36 -20.60 -23.26 -9.01
CA LYS A 36 -21.53 -24.39 -9.02
C LYS A 36 -20.88 -25.63 -8.43
N ILE A 37 -19.61 -25.88 -8.79
CA ILE A 37 -18.79 -26.94 -8.18
C ILE A 37 -18.71 -26.71 -6.66
N LEU A 38 -18.42 -25.48 -6.25
CA LEU A 38 -18.31 -25.09 -4.85
C LEU A 38 -19.60 -25.37 -4.07
N GLU A 39 -20.74 -24.93 -4.58
CA GLU A 39 -22.05 -25.18 -3.99
C GLU A 39 -22.29 -26.70 -3.81
N GLU A 40 -21.99 -27.50 -4.83
CA GLU A 40 -22.18 -28.96 -4.80
C GLU A 40 -21.28 -29.65 -3.77
N ILE A 41 -19.98 -29.35 -3.76
CA ILE A 41 -19.04 -30.01 -2.85
C ILE A 41 -19.21 -29.53 -1.39
N TYR A 42 -19.63 -28.28 -1.16
CA TYR A 42 -19.87 -27.79 0.20
C TYR A 42 -21.09 -28.44 0.86
N THR A 43 -22.10 -28.88 0.11
CA THR A 43 -23.23 -29.63 0.71
C THR A 43 -22.77 -30.91 1.42
N THR A 44 -21.62 -31.44 1.02
CA THR A 44 -21.06 -32.69 1.54
C THR A 44 -20.04 -32.47 2.66
N HIS A 45 -19.59 -31.23 2.89
CA HIS A 45 -18.54 -30.93 3.86
C HIS A 45 -19.11 -30.63 5.24
N VAL A 46 -18.56 -31.29 6.26
CA VAL A 46 -18.77 -30.97 7.68
C VAL A 46 -17.50 -30.25 8.15
N HIS A 47 -17.63 -29.12 8.85
CA HIS A 47 -16.47 -28.41 9.40
C HIS A 47 -15.60 -29.40 10.20
N ALA A 48 -14.32 -29.51 9.81
CA ALA A 48 -13.44 -30.53 10.36
C ALA A 48 -13.08 -30.19 11.82
N ASP A 49 -13.49 -31.06 12.76
CA ASP A 49 -13.13 -30.97 14.18
C ASP A 49 -11.84 -31.75 14.52
N GLU A 50 -11.36 -32.63 13.62
CA GLU A 50 -10.16 -33.45 13.83
C GLU A 50 -8.94 -32.94 13.03
N SER A 51 -7.83 -32.66 13.73
CA SER A 51 -6.53 -32.39 13.12
C SER A 51 -5.87 -33.70 12.68
N PHE A 52 -6.24 -34.23 11.51
CA PHE A 52 -5.50 -35.32 10.87
C PHE A 52 -4.11 -34.82 10.40
N ASP A 53 -3.06 -35.60 10.64
CA ASP A 53 -1.67 -35.27 10.26
C ASP A 53 -1.42 -35.57 8.77
N ASP A 54 -2.01 -34.77 7.88
CA ASP A 54 -1.89 -34.94 6.44
C ASP A 54 -0.48 -34.68 5.91
N ASP A 55 0.32 -33.85 6.58
CA ASP A 55 1.75 -33.65 6.31
C ASP A 55 2.54 -34.97 6.26
N SER A 56 2.40 -35.79 7.31
CA SER A 56 3.10 -37.08 7.41
C SER A 56 2.60 -38.06 6.34
N LEU A 57 1.31 -38.02 6.00
CA LEU A 57 0.77 -38.83 4.91
C LEU A 57 1.36 -38.40 3.57
N PHE A 58 1.37 -37.09 3.29
CA PHE A 58 1.83 -36.55 2.03
C PHE A 58 3.32 -36.86 1.78
N VAL A 59 4.16 -36.84 2.83
CA VAL A 59 5.56 -37.29 2.74
C VAL A 59 5.69 -38.73 2.23
N ILE A 60 4.85 -39.65 2.73
CA ILE A 60 4.86 -41.06 2.28
C ILE A 60 4.42 -41.15 0.82
N VAL A 61 3.37 -40.41 0.45
CA VAL A 61 2.85 -40.35 -0.92
C VAL A 61 3.88 -39.79 -1.89
N GLU A 62 4.56 -38.72 -1.51
CA GLU A 62 5.64 -38.08 -2.27
C GLU A 62 6.77 -39.08 -2.56
N ASN A 63 7.21 -39.84 -1.54
CA ASN A 63 8.24 -40.86 -1.69
C ASN A 63 7.82 -41.98 -2.65
N ILE A 64 6.58 -42.48 -2.55
CA ILE A 64 6.04 -43.54 -3.42
C ILE A 64 5.96 -43.05 -4.87
N LEU A 65 5.32 -41.90 -5.10
CA LEU A 65 5.05 -41.42 -6.46
C LEU A 65 6.33 -40.93 -7.15
N LYS A 66 7.27 -40.28 -6.47
CA LYS A 66 8.56 -39.90 -7.08
C LYS A 66 9.32 -41.12 -7.59
N ARG A 67 9.38 -42.20 -6.80
CA ARG A 67 10.02 -43.45 -7.22
C ARG A 67 9.27 -44.16 -8.34
N ALA A 68 7.94 -44.28 -8.22
CA ALA A 68 7.12 -44.94 -9.24
C ALA A 68 7.22 -44.22 -10.59
N THR A 69 7.11 -42.89 -10.60
CA THR A 69 7.19 -42.09 -11.83
C THR A 69 8.58 -42.12 -12.48
N GLN A 70 9.66 -42.20 -11.70
CA GLN A 70 11.01 -42.45 -12.21
C GLN A 70 11.18 -43.85 -12.80
N ASN A 71 10.59 -44.88 -12.17
CA ASN A 71 10.59 -46.23 -12.72
C ASN A 71 9.90 -46.27 -14.09
N VAL A 72 8.82 -45.52 -14.27
CA VAL A 72 8.18 -45.36 -15.58
C VAL A 72 9.15 -44.75 -16.59
N ASP A 73 9.81 -43.64 -16.25
CA ASP A 73 10.75 -42.98 -17.15
C ASP A 73 11.89 -43.93 -17.55
N LYS A 74 12.42 -44.71 -16.60
CA LYS A 74 13.46 -45.71 -16.86
C LYS A 74 12.99 -46.83 -17.78
N ILE A 75 11.82 -47.42 -17.51
CA ILE A 75 11.29 -48.58 -18.26
C ILE A 75 10.80 -48.16 -19.65
N VAL A 76 10.19 -46.98 -19.79
CA VAL A 76 9.50 -46.55 -21.02
C VAL A 76 10.37 -45.64 -21.91
N GLN A 77 11.29 -44.88 -21.33
CA GLN A 77 12.20 -44.01 -22.10
C GLN A 77 13.63 -44.55 -22.21
N GLY A 78 14.04 -45.50 -21.36
CA GLY A 78 15.40 -46.02 -21.33
C GLY A 78 16.40 -45.06 -20.68
N THR A 79 15.92 -44.04 -19.95
CA THR A 79 16.75 -43.02 -19.32
C THR A 79 17.55 -43.63 -18.16
N GLN A 80 18.89 -43.66 -18.27
CA GLN A 80 19.78 -43.93 -17.13
C GLN A 80 19.87 -42.68 -16.24
N VAL A 81 18.82 -42.42 -15.46
CA VAL A 81 18.92 -41.46 -14.35
C VAL A 81 19.60 -42.18 -13.19
N HIS A 82 20.71 -41.64 -12.67
CA HIS A 82 21.37 -42.13 -11.46
C HIS A 82 20.34 -42.18 -10.32
N VAL A 83 20.16 -43.34 -9.70
CA VAL A 83 19.14 -43.62 -8.66
C VAL A 83 19.47 -42.90 -7.33
N ASP A 84 20.67 -42.33 -7.18
CA ASP A 84 21.29 -42.12 -5.87
C ASP A 84 20.91 -40.82 -5.12
N ASN A 85 20.08 -39.92 -5.66
CA ASN A 85 19.87 -38.59 -5.05
C ASN A 85 18.41 -38.19 -4.78
N ILE A 86 17.46 -39.10 -4.56
CA ILE A 86 16.20 -38.71 -3.89
C ILE A 86 16.44 -38.76 -2.38
N GLU A 87 16.58 -37.60 -1.74
CA GLU A 87 16.48 -37.50 -0.28
C GLU A 87 15.08 -37.97 0.15
N GLU A 88 15.01 -39.13 0.82
CA GLU A 88 13.77 -39.59 1.43
C GLU A 88 13.49 -38.78 2.70
N LYS A 89 12.34 -38.11 2.71
CA LYS A 89 11.82 -37.49 3.92
C LYS A 89 11.16 -38.56 4.79
N ASN A 90 11.34 -38.46 6.10
CA ASN A 90 10.71 -39.36 7.07
C ASN A 90 9.42 -38.74 7.61
N PRO A 91 8.31 -39.50 7.71
CA PRO A 91 7.11 -39.05 8.42
C PRO A 91 7.36 -38.95 9.93
N LYS A 92 6.44 -38.33 10.69
CA LYS A 92 6.52 -38.31 12.15
C LYS A 92 6.49 -39.74 12.71
N ALA A 93 7.33 -40.01 13.70
CA ALA A 93 7.53 -41.37 14.24
C ALA A 93 6.26 -42.02 14.83
N SER A 94 5.29 -41.21 15.27
CA SER A 94 4.00 -41.65 15.84
C SER A 94 2.85 -41.65 14.83
N PHE A 95 3.11 -41.39 13.54
CA PHE A 95 2.06 -41.28 12.54
C PHE A 95 1.40 -42.64 12.26
N SER A 96 0.06 -42.65 12.25
CA SER A 96 -0.73 -43.84 11.95
C SER A 96 -1.55 -43.62 10.68
N VAL A 97 -1.33 -44.48 9.69
CA VAL A 97 -2.04 -44.42 8.40
C VAL A 97 -3.49 -44.92 8.58
N PRO A 98 -4.51 -44.16 8.13
CA PRO A 98 -5.91 -44.57 8.20
C PRO A 98 -6.22 -45.59 7.08
N LEU A 99 -5.66 -46.80 7.20
CA LEU A 99 -5.68 -47.82 6.14
C LEU A 99 -7.10 -48.20 5.69
N CYS A 100 -8.06 -48.29 6.62
CA CYS A 100 -9.46 -48.57 6.28
C CYS A 100 -10.05 -47.46 5.39
N THR A 101 -9.73 -46.19 5.66
CA THR A 101 -10.14 -45.05 4.84
C THR A 101 -9.51 -45.14 3.45
N LEU A 102 -8.19 -45.38 3.36
CA LEU A 102 -7.50 -45.53 2.07
C LEU A 102 -8.09 -46.66 1.22
N LYS A 103 -8.38 -47.81 1.84
CA LYS A 103 -9.04 -48.93 1.15
C LYS A 103 -10.44 -48.57 0.65
N ARG A 104 -11.24 -47.86 1.45
CA ARG A 104 -12.59 -47.39 1.04
C ARG A 104 -12.52 -46.46 -0.16
N ILE A 105 -11.54 -45.55 -0.20
CA ILE A 105 -11.33 -44.64 -1.35
C ILE A 105 -10.89 -45.45 -2.58
N SER A 106 -9.91 -46.35 -2.42
CA SER A 106 -9.43 -47.21 -3.51
C SER A 106 -10.56 -48.02 -4.13
N CYS A 107 -11.43 -48.62 -3.31
CA CYS A 107 -12.61 -49.35 -3.78
C CYS A 107 -13.59 -48.49 -4.59
N GLU A 108 -13.71 -47.19 -4.30
CA GLU A 108 -14.56 -46.31 -5.13
C GLU A 108 -13.93 -45.96 -6.48
N MET A 109 -12.61 -45.88 -6.56
CA MET A 109 -11.90 -45.55 -7.80
C MET A 109 -11.75 -46.75 -8.75
N GLN A 110 -11.74 -47.98 -8.20
CA GLN A 110 -11.43 -49.19 -8.96
C GLN A 110 -12.58 -49.63 -9.89
N CYS A 111 -12.20 -50.18 -11.05
CA CYS A 111 -13.09 -50.85 -12.00
C CYS A 111 -14.26 -50.01 -12.54
N LYS A 112 -14.16 -48.68 -12.54
CA LYS A 112 -15.16 -47.78 -13.14
C LYS A 112 -14.97 -47.68 -14.66
N PRO A 113 -16.07 -47.55 -15.45
CA PRO A 113 -15.96 -47.24 -16.87
C PRO A 113 -15.38 -45.83 -17.09
N PRO A 114 -14.75 -45.55 -18.25
CA PRO A 114 -14.39 -44.19 -18.62
C PRO A 114 -15.65 -43.32 -18.83
N GLY A 115 -15.60 -42.06 -18.42
CA GLY A 115 -16.66 -41.08 -18.63
C GLY A 115 -16.63 -39.96 -17.60
N ASP A 116 -16.89 -38.73 -18.05
CA ASP A 116 -16.83 -37.53 -17.21
C ASP A 116 -17.86 -37.54 -16.08
N GLU A 117 -19.09 -37.96 -16.36
CA GLU A 117 -20.15 -38.11 -15.35
C GLU A 117 -19.77 -39.15 -14.27
N ILE A 118 -19.14 -40.25 -14.69
CA ILE A 118 -18.68 -41.31 -13.79
C ILE A 118 -17.54 -40.80 -12.91
N ALA A 119 -16.59 -40.05 -13.49
CA ALA A 119 -15.50 -39.44 -12.75
C ALA A 119 -16.01 -38.41 -11.72
N HIS A 120 -16.99 -37.58 -12.12
CA HIS A 120 -17.64 -36.62 -11.23
C HIS A 120 -18.39 -37.31 -10.07
N ASN A 121 -19.26 -38.27 -10.37
CA ASN A 121 -20.01 -39.01 -9.34
C ASN A 121 -19.09 -39.75 -8.37
N THR A 122 -18.00 -40.34 -8.88
CA THR A 122 -16.98 -41.00 -8.06
C THR A 122 -16.26 -39.99 -7.16
N THR A 123 -15.93 -38.81 -7.69
CA THR A 123 -15.32 -37.71 -6.93
C THR A 123 -16.21 -37.25 -5.78
N VAL A 124 -17.49 -37.02 -6.05
CA VAL A 124 -18.47 -36.64 -5.02
C VAL A 124 -18.63 -37.75 -3.98
N ALA A 125 -18.63 -39.02 -4.38
CA ALA A 125 -18.68 -40.15 -3.44
C ALA A 125 -17.44 -40.22 -2.53
N ILE A 126 -16.24 -39.93 -3.06
CA ILE A 126 -15.00 -39.85 -2.28
C ILE A 126 -15.08 -38.68 -1.29
N LEU A 127 -15.48 -37.49 -1.75
CA LEU A 127 -15.63 -36.29 -0.91
C LEU A 127 -16.59 -36.53 0.26
N ASN A 128 -17.73 -37.20 0.01
CA ASN A 128 -18.69 -37.59 1.04
C ASN A 128 -18.08 -38.53 2.10
N LYS A 129 -17.24 -39.48 1.69
CA LYS A 129 -16.57 -40.38 2.66
C LYS A 129 -15.50 -39.67 3.48
N LEU A 130 -15.03 -38.52 3.02
CA LEU A 130 -14.01 -37.70 3.66
C LEU A 130 -14.59 -36.38 4.21
N SER A 131 -15.90 -36.32 4.42
CA SER A 131 -16.62 -35.09 4.79
C SER A 131 -16.07 -34.40 6.03
N GLU A 132 -15.60 -35.18 7.00
CA GLU A 132 -15.03 -34.78 8.30
C GLU A 132 -13.57 -34.27 8.21
N TYR A 133 -12.90 -34.48 7.07
CA TYR A 133 -11.50 -34.08 6.89
C TYR A 133 -11.39 -32.66 6.30
N SER A 134 -10.26 -31.99 6.58
CA SER A 134 -9.88 -30.75 5.89
C SER A 134 -9.74 -30.97 4.37
N TRP A 135 -9.82 -29.91 3.58
CA TRP A 135 -9.71 -30.02 2.11
C TRP A 135 -8.35 -30.58 1.68
N GLU A 136 -7.30 -30.20 2.38
CA GLU A 136 -5.93 -30.65 2.17
C GLU A 136 -5.81 -32.15 2.48
N ALA A 137 -6.36 -32.58 3.61
CA ALA A 137 -6.43 -33.99 3.97
C ALA A 137 -7.24 -34.81 2.96
N LYS A 138 -8.35 -34.28 2.42
CA LYS A 138 -9.13 -34.95 1.36
C LYS A 138 -8.29 -35.22 0.12
N ALA A 139 -7.49 -34.25 -0.32
CA ALA A 139 -6.60 -34.38 -1.45
C ALA A 139 -5.49 -35.42 -1.17
N SER A 140 -4.82 -35.29 -0.02
CA SER A 140 -3.73 -36.18 0.41
C SER A 140 -4.18 -37.63 0.59
N LEU A 141 -5.34 -37.89 1.22
CA LEU A 141 -5.92 -39.22 1.40
C LEU A 141 -6.30 -39.87 0.07
N THR A 142 -6.86 -39.09 -0.85
CA THR A 142 -7.23 -39.59 -2.18
C THR A 142 -6.00 -39.93 -3.00
N LEU A 143 -5.00 -39.05 -3.02
CA LEU A 143 -3.74 -39.31 -3.70
C LEU A 143 -3.00 -40.50 -3.06
N ALA A 144 -3.07 -40.67 -1.73
CA ALA A 144 -2.48 -41.82 -1.03
C ALA A 144 -3.12 -43.14 -1.46
N ALA A 145 -4.45 -43.20 -1.54
CA ALA A 145 -5.16 -44.40 -2.01
C ALA A 145 -4.76 -44.76 -3.45
N PHE A 146 -4.61 -43.77 -4.33
CA PHE A 146 -4.10 -43.97 -5.68
C PHE A 146 -2.63 -44.39 -5.70
N ALA A 147 -1.78 -43.76 -4.88
CA ALA A 147 -0.36 -44.04 -4.81
C ALA A 147 -0.06 -45.46 -4.35
N MET A 148 -0.91 -46.05 -3.48
CA MET A 148 -0.81 -47.46 -3.12
C MET A 148 -0.90 -48.37 -4.35
N GLU A 149 -1.92 -48.19 -5.20
CA GLU A 149 -2.12 -49.03 -6.38
C GLU A 149 -1.08 -48.75 -7.48
N TYR A 150 -0.80 -47.47 -7.76
CA TYR A 150 0.18 -47.09 -8.78
C TYR A 150 1.61 -47.49 -8.38
N GLY A 151 1.98 -47.25 -7.13
CA GLY A 151 3.27 -47.63 -6.56
C GLY A 151 3.46 -49.14 -6.53
N GLU A 152 2.46 -49.90 -6.09
CA GLU A 152 2.48 -51.37 -6.12
C GLU A 152 2.69 -51.89 -7.56
N PHE A 153 1.96 -51.33 -8.53
CA PHE A 153 2.09 -51.75 -9.94
C PHE A 153 3.52 -51.58 -10.46
N TRP A 154 4.14 -50.42 -10.25
CA TRP A 154 5.50 -50.14 -10.75
C TRP A 154 6.61 -50.79 -9.91
N LEU A 155 6.35 -51.08 -8.63
CA LEU A 155 7.23 -51.91 -7.82
C LEU A 155 7.26 -53.36 -8.34
N LEU A 156 6.09 -53.93 -8.63
CA LEU A 156 5.97 -55.26 -9.23
C LEU A 156 6.62 -55.32 -10.62
N ALA A 157 6.46 -54.27 -11.43
CA ALA A 157 7.13 -54.14 -12.72
C ALA A 157 8.66 -54.25 -12.61
N GLN A 158 9.24 -53.68 -11.55
CA GLN A 158 10.68 -53.70 -11.31
C GLN A 158 11.17 -55.05 -10.75
N LEU A 159 10.41 -55.68 -9.86
CA LEU A 159 10.83 -56.90 -9.15
C LEU A 159 10.48 -58.22 -9.85
N ARG A 160 9.64 -58.19 -10.90
CA ARG A 160 9.13 -59.40 -11.57
C ARG A 160 10.19 -60.37 -12.09
N GLU A 161 11.41 -59.89 -12.37
CA GLU A 161 12.51 -60.69 -12.94
C GLU A 161 13.40 -61.30 -11.86
N SER A 162 13.42 -60.73 -10.65
CA SER A 162 14.28 -61.13 -9.54
C SER A 162 13.54 -61.87 -8.41
N ASP A 163 12.22 -61.72 -8.29
CA ASP A 163 11.42 -62.27 -7.19
C ASP A 163 10.20 -63.09 -7.69
N ASN A 164 10.11 -64.35 -7.26
CA ASN A 164 9.07 -65.30 -7.68
C ASN A 164 7.67 -64.96 -7.12
N LEU A 165 7.60 -64.39 -5.92
CA LEU A 165 6.34 -63.93 -5.33
C LEU A 165 5.85 -62.70 -6.09
N ALA A 166 6.73 -61.73 -6.32
CA ALA A 166 6.43 -60.53 -7.12
C ALA A 166 5.97 -60.93 -8.53
N LYS A 167 6.62 -61.91 -9.17
CA LYS A 167 6.21 -62.45 -10.47
C LYS A 167 4.78 -63.01 -10.46
N SER A 168 4.43 -63.79 -9.44
CA SER A 168 3.09 -64.38 -9.31
C SER A 168 2.01 -63.31 -9.10
N ILE A 169 2.26 -62.32 -8.25
CA ILE A 169 1.34 -61.20 -8.01
C ILE A 169 1.23 -60.31 -9.26
N ALA A 170 2.34 -60.04 -9.94
CA ALA A 170 2.39 -59.25 -11.16
C ALA A 170 1.48 -59.83 -12.27
N ILE A 171 1.41 -61.16 -12.38
CA ILE A 171 0.50 -61.84 -13.31
C ILE A 171 -0.96 -61.52 -12.98
N LEU A 172 -1.37 -61.62 -11.72
CA LEU A 172 -2.74 -61.32 -11.28
C LEU A 172 -3.10 -59.84 -11.47
N LYS A 173 -2.16 -58.94 -11.19
CA LYS A 173 -2.30 -57.49 -11.41
C LYS A 173 -2.08 -57.07 -12.88
N ARG A 174 -1.93 -58.03 -13.81
CA ARG A 174 -1.78 -57.83 -15.26
C ARG A 174 -0.61 -56.94 -15.68
N VAL A 175 0.41 -56.80 -14.83
CA VAL A 175 1.63 -56.05 -15.16
C VAL A 175 2.30 -56.54 -16.46
N PRO A 176 2.39 -57.87 -16.74
CA PRO A 176 2.95 -58.35 -17.99
C PRO A 176 2.18 -57.92 -19.24
N VAL A 177 0.88 -57.61 -19.15
CA VAL A 177 0.05 -57.19 -20.30
C VAL A 177 0.59 -55.87 -20.85
N LEU A 178 0.77 -54.87 -19.99
CA LEU A 178 1.29 -53.55 -20.36
C LEU A 178 2.77 -53.59 -20.78
N LEU A 179 3.58 -54.43 -20.13
CA LEU A 179 5.02 -54.50 -20.36
C LEU A 179 5.43 -55.44 -21.51
N LYS A 180 4.50 -56.05 -22.24
CA LYS A 180 4.80 -56.73 -23.51
C LYS A 180 5.41 -55.71 -24.48
N PRO A 181 6.52 -56.02 -25.19
CA PRO A 181 7.19 -55.03 -26.04
C PRO A 181 6.26 -54.33 -27.05
N SER A 182 5.35 -55.07 -27.69
CA SER A 182 4.38 -54.51 -28.65
C SER A 182 3.40 -53.54 -27.99
N GLU A 183 2.84 -53.90 -26.83
CA GLU A 183 1.88 -53.07 -26.10
C GLU A 183 2.56 -51.84 -25.48
N LEU A 184 3.76 -52.02 -24.94
CA LEU A 184 4.55 -50.92 -24.38
C LEU A 184 4.90 -49.88 -25.44
N HIS A 185 5.25 -50.32 -26.66
CA HIS A 185 5.47 -49.41 -27.78
C HIS A 185 4.19 -48.69 -28.21
N LYS A 186 3.07 -49.42 -28.32
CA LYS A 186 1.76 -48.87 -28.73
C LYS A 186 1.21 -47.86 -27.72
N ARG A 187 1.29 -48.18 -26.43
CA ARG A 187 0.70 -47.39 -25.33
C ARG A 187 1.69 -46.38 -24.73
N ARG A 188 2.91 -46.28 -25.27
CA ARG A 188 4.02 -45.45 -24.78
C ARG A 188 3.59 -44.03 -24.43
N GLN A 189 2.97 -43.35 -25.39
CA GLN A 189 2.59 -41.95 -25.24
C GLN A 189 1.57 -41.75 -24.11
N SER A 190 0.55 -42.62 -24.04
CA SER A 190 -0.44 -42.58 -22.97
C SER A 190 0.14 -42.86 -21.58
N ILE A 191 1.17 -43.72 -21.48
CA ILE A 191 1.88 -43.95 -20.22
C ILE A 191 2.62 -42.68 -19.78
N LEU A 192 3.28 -42.00 -20.72
CA LEU A 192 4.01 -40.76 -20.43
C LEU A 192 3.09 -39.60 -20.05
N GLU A 193 1.96 -39.46 -20.73
CA GLU A 193 0.92 -38.47 -20.39
C GLU A 193 0.37 -38.69 -18.98
N LEU A 194 0.06 -39.94 -18.64
CA LEU A 194 -0.34 -40.31 -17.27
C LEU A 194 0.77 -39.99 -16.26
N ASN A 195 2.02 -40.35 -16.57
CA ASN A 195 3.17 -40.11 -15.69
C ASN A 195 3.37 -38.61 -15.40
N ASN A 196 3.28 -37.78 -16.44
CA ASN A 196 3.41 -36.33 -16.32
C ASN A 196 2.24 -35.71 -15.56
N LEU A 197 1.02 -36.23 -15.75
CA LEU A 197 -0.15 -35.76 -15.01
C LEU A 197 -0.05 -36.06 -13.51
N ILE A 198 0.46 -37.24 -13.13
CA ILE A 198 0.72 -37.60 -11.73
C ILE A 198 1.75 -36.64 -11.11
N LYS A 199 2.83 -36.31 -11.84
CA LYS A 199 3.83 -35.31 -11.40
C LYS A 199 3.19 -33.94 -11.17
N ALA A 200 2.29 -33.50 -12.06
CA ALA A 200 1.59 -32.22 -11.93
C ALA A 200 0.62 -32.21 -10.74
N ILE A 201 -0.13 -33.30 -10.50
CA ILE A 201 -1.00 -33.44 -9.32
C ILE A 201 -0.19 -33.32 -8.02
N LEU A 202 0.97 -33.98 -7.96
CA LEU A 202 1.86 -33.93 -6.80
C LEU A 202 2.30 -32.48 -6.51
N GLN A 203 2.65 -31.72 -7.55
CA GLN A 203 3.01 -30.30 -7.43
C GLN A 203 1.83 -29.43 -6.97
N VAL A 204 0.61 -29.70 -7.42
CA VAL A 204 -0.58 -28.96 -6.97
C VAL A 204 -0.83 -29.17 -5.48
N ILE A 205 -0.78 -30.41 -4.99
CA ILE A 205 -0.98 -30.68 -3.55
C ILE A 205 0.17 -30.08 -2.73
N GLU A 206 1.42 -30.16 -3.21
CA GLU A 206 2.54 -29.46 -2.57
C GLU A 206 2.30 -27.94 -2.51
N CYS A 207 1.72 -27.34 -3.55
CA CYS A 207 1.36 -25.93 -3.53
C CYS A 207 0.29 -25.61 -2.49
N ILE A 208 -0.74 -26.46 -2.36
CA ILE A 208 -1.81 -26.31 -1.37
C ILE A 208 -1.24 -26.39 0.05
N ASP A 209 -0.40 -27.38 0.35
CA ASP A 209 0.26 -27.56 1.65
C ASP A 209 1.05 -26.31 2.09
N GLN A 210 1.76 -25.67 1.16
CA GLN A 210 2.53 -24.46 1.48
C GLN A 210 1.65 -23.28 1.94
N PHE A 211 0.39 -23.19 1.52
CA PHE A 211 -0.50 -22.12 1.99
C PHE A 211 -0.88 -22.28 3.47
N ASN A 212 -1.00 -23.51 3.98
CA ASN A 212 -1.23 -23.76 5.40
C ASN A 212 -0.11 -23.21 6.28
N LYS A 213 1.14 -23.23 5.80
CA LYS A 213 2.29 -22.64 6.50
C LYS A 213 2.17 -21.12 6.64
N TYR A 214 1.42 -20.47 5.75
CA TYR A 214 1.18 -19.03 5.78
C TYR A 214 -0.05 -18.63 6.62
N SER A 215 -0.85 -19.58 7.11
CA SER A 215 -2.06 -19.31 7.92
C SER A 215 -1.81 -18.55 9.23
N THR A 216 -0.56 -18.48 9.68
CA THR A 216 -0.14 -17.73 10.88
C THR A 216 -0.11 -16.21 10.68
N TYR A 217 -0.20 -15.73 9.43
CA TYR A 217 -0.20 -14.31 9.11
C TYR A 217 -1.61 -13.73 9.14
N ASP A 218 -1.73 -12.45 9.53
CA ASP A 218 -3.00 -11.73 9.50
C ASP A 218 -3.46 -11.56 8.04
N PRO A 219 -4.73 -11.88 7.69
CA PRO A 219 -5.27 -11.66 6.35
C PRO A 219 -5.12 -10.21 5.84
N LYS A 220 -5.00 -9.22 6.73
CA LYS A 220 -4.71 -7.82 6.36
C LYS A 220 -3.31 -7.61 5.83
N ASP A 221 -2.34 -8.38 6.33
CA ASP A 221 -0.94 -8.30 5.91
C ASP A 221 -0.71 -9.11 4.62
N VAL A 222 -1.47 -10.20 4.41
CA VAL A 222 -1.31 -11.12 3.27
C VAL A 222 -2.67 -11.36 2.59
N PRO A 223 -3.26 -10.36 1.91
CA PRO A 223 -4.57 -10.50 1.29
C PRO A 223 -4.62 -11.59 0.20
N ASP A 224 -3.51 -11.85 -0.50
CA ASP A 224 -3.46 -12.88 -1.54
C ASP A 224 -3.67 -14.29 -0.98
N LEU A 225 -3.35 -14.50 0.30
CA LEU A 225 -3.57 -15.77 1.00
C LEU A 225 -5.07 -16.04 1.15
N SER A 226 -5.87 -15.04 1.54
CA SER A 226 -7.32 -15.20 1.68
C SER A 226 -7.95 -15.64 0.36
N ILE A 227 -7.55 -15.00 -0.75
CA ILE A 227 -8.02 -15.34 -2.09
C ILE A 227 -7.63 -16.79 -2.45
N ALA A 228 -6.42 -17.22 -2.11
CA ALA A 228 -5.98 -18.59 -2.34
C ALA A 228 -6.82 -19.59 -1.53
N LEU A 229 -6.98 -19.36 -0.22
CA LEU A 229 -7.73 -20.24 0.69
C LEU A 229 -9.21 -20.42 0.26
N ASP A 230 -9.86 -19.34 -0.20
CA ASP A 230 -11.25 -19.40 -0.69
C ASP A 230 -11.43 -20.31 -1.91
N HIS A 231 -10.36 -20.51 -2.70
CA HIS A 231 -10.38 -21.32 -3.91
C HIS A 231 -9.93 -22.77 -3.70
N ILE A 232 -9.22 -23.09 -2.60
CA ILE A 232 -8.71 -24.44 -2.29
C ILE A 232 -9.78 -25.54 -2.46
N PRO A 233 -11.04 -25.40 -2.00
CA PRO A 233 -12.03 -26.46 -2.16
C PRO A 233 -12.25 -26.89 -3.62
N VAL A 234 -12.31 -25.92 -4.54
CA VAL A 234 -12.49 -26.17 -5.97
C VAL A 234 -11.23 -26.80 -6.56
N ASP A 235 -10.06 -26.32 -6.17
CA ASP A 235 -8.79 -26.86 -6.64
C ASP A 235 -8.59 -28.32 -6.17
N VAL A 236 -8.99 -28.64 -4.94
CA VAL A 236 -9.01 -30.01 -4.39
C VAL A 236 -9.98 -30.91 -5.16
N TYR A 237 -11.17 -30.41 -5.51
CA TYR A 237 -12.09 -31.15 -6.36
C TYR A 237 -11.44 -31.53 -7.71
N TRP A 238 -10.75 -30.58 -8.36
CA TRP A 238 -10.06 -30.84 -9.64
C TRP A 238 -8.88 -31.81 -9.50
N VAL A 239 -8.19 -31.80 -8.35
CA VAL A 239 -7.19 -32.81 -8.00
C VAL A 239 -7.82 -34.19 -7.90
N ILE A 240 -8.87 -34.35 -7.08
CA ILE A 240 -9.51 -35.65 -6.84
C ILE A 240 -10.07 -36.24 -8.13
N ILE A 241 -10.80 -35.46 -8.93
CA ILE A 241 -11.39 -35.98 -10.18
C ILE A 241 -10.32 -36.39 -11.19
N THR A 242 -9.19 -35.70 -11.19
CA THR A 242 -8.05 -36.08 -12.03
C THR A 242 -7.36 -37.34 -11.53
N VAL A 243 -7.24 -37.53 -10.21
CA VAL A 243 -6.76 -38.79 -9.62
C VAL A 243 -7.69 -39.96 -10.00
N VAL A 244 -9.01 -39.75 -9.97
CA VAL A 244 -10.01 -40.73 -10.44
C VAL A 244 -9.79 -41.05 -11.92
N ALA A 245 -9.63 -40.04 -12.78
CA ALA A 245 -9.33 -40.25 -14.21
C ALA A 245 -8.01 -41.02 -14.43
N CYS A 246 -6.97 -40.72 -13.66
CA CYS A 246 -5.70 -41.46 -13.68
C CYS A 246 -5.90 -42.94 -13.29
N ALA A 247 -6.70 -43.23 -12.26
CA ALA A 247 -7.01 -44.60 -11.84
C ALA A 247 -7.73 -45.39 -12.94
N THR A 248 -8.71 -44.76 -13.60
CA THR A 248 -9.40 -45.33 -14.76
C THR A 248 -8.44 -45.58 -15.92
N LYS A 249 -7.54 -44.64 -16.21
CA LYS A 249 -6.53 -44.80 -17.27
C LYS A 249 -5.59 -45.97 -17.02
N ILE A 250 -5.14 -46.19 -15.78
CA ILE A 250 -4.30 -47.37 -15.42
C ILE A 250 -5.05 -48.67 -15.69
N THR A 251 -6.34 -48.73 -15.33
CA THR A 251 -7.18 -49.90 -15.54
C THR A 251 -7.32 -50.21 -17.03
N ILE A 252 -7.47 -49.18 -17.87
CA ILE A 252 -7.50 -49.30 -19.33
C ILE A 252 -6.14 -49.74 -19.89
N LEU A 253 -5.04 -49.15 -19.41
CA LEU A 253 -3.68 -49.50 -19.83
C LEU A 253 -3.32 -50.96 -19.51
N THR A 254 -3.95 -51.55 -18.49
CA THR A 254 -3.72 -52.93 -18.06
C THR A 254 -4.79 -53.92 -18.54
N SER A 255 -5.80 -53.46 -19.29
CA SER A 255 -6.82 -54.32 -19.89
C SER A 255 -6.40 -54.82 -21.28
N ASP A 256 -7.04 -55.92 -21.70
CA ASP A 256 -6.89 -56.49 -23.04
C ASP A 256 -7.71 -55.72 -24.10
N GLU A 257 -8.52 -54.74 -23.68
CA GLU A 257 -9.37 -53.94 -24.55
C GLU A 257 -8.70 -52.60 -24.87
N ASP A 258 -8.65 -52.21 -26.16
CA ASP A 258 -8.22 -50.86 -26.56
C ASP A 258 -9.40 -49.88 -26.45
N LYS A 259 -9.69 -49.45 -25.22
CA LYS A 259 -10.63 -48.33 -24.98
C LYS A 259 -9.87 -47.02 -24.98
N GLU A 260 -10.30 -46.08 -25.81
CA GLU A 260 -9.74 -44.72 -25.82
C GLU A 260 -10.31 -43.93 -24.63
N PHE A 261 -9.42 -43.27 -23.89
CA PHE A 261 -9.78 -42.37 -22.78
C PHE A 261 -8.75 -41.25 -22.73
N ASP A 262 -9.18 -40.04 -23.07
CA ASP A 262 -8.32 -38.88 -23.19
C ASP A 262 -8.15 -38.18 -21.84
N LEU A 263 -6.89 -37.99 -21.42
CA LEU A 263 -6.54 -37.27 -20.21
C LEU A 263 -6.21 -35.79 -20.47
N ALA A 264 -6.17 -35.35 -21.73
CA ALA A 264 -5.79 -33.98 -22.08
C ALA A 264 -6.67 -32.91 -21.39
N PRO A 265 -8.01 -33.04 -21.28
CA PRO A 265 -8.83 -32.04 -20.59
C PRO A 265 -8.48 -31.91 -19.10
N TYR A 266 -8.26 -33.04 -18.41
CA TYR A 266 -7.84 -33.09 -17.01
C TYR A 266 -6.44 -32.49 -16.83
N SER A 267 -5.52 -32.81 -17.73
CA SER A 267 -4.16 -32.27 -17.74
C SER A 267 -4.15 -30.76 -17.90
N GLN A 268 -4.90 -30.23 -18.87
CA GLN A 268 -5.03 -28.77 -19.06
C GLN A 268 -5.58 -28.08 -17.81
N LYS A 269 -6.59 -28.66 -17.16
CA LYS A 269 -7.18 -28.09 -15.95
C LYS A 269 -6.23 -28.13 -14.76
N ILE A 270 -5.49 -29.22 -14.54
CA ILE A 270 -4.48 -29.30 -13.47
C ILE A 270 -3.33 -28.31 -13.69
N HIS A 271 -2.84 -28.16 -14.92
CA HIS A 271 -1.80 -27.17 -15.20
C HIS A 271 -2.31 -25.73 -15.03
N TYR A 272 -3.58 -25.45 -15.34
CA TYR A 272 -4.21 -24.17 -15.03
C TYR A 272 -4.22 -23.91 -13.51
N VAL A 273 -4.67 -24.88 -12.72
CA VAL A 273 -4.69 -24.80 -11.24
C VAL A 273 -3.27 -24.57 -10.71
N LEU A 274 -2.29 -25.35 -11.18
CA LEU A 274 -0.89 -25.21 -10.77
C LEU A 274 -0.34 -23.81 -11.05
N ASN A 275 -0.59 -23.26 -12.25
CA ASN A 275 -0.15 -21.92 -12.63
C ASN A 275 -0.81 -20.85 -11.76
N LYS A 276 -2.11 -20.98 -11.47
CA LYS A 276 -2.87 -20.08 -10.59
C LYS A 276 -2.29 -20.07 -9.18
N LEU A 277 -2.13 -21.25 -8.56
CA LEU A 277 -1.57 -21.39 -7.21
C LEU A 277 -0.13 -20.87 -7.14
N THR A 278 0.71 -21.19 -8.12
CA THR A 278 2.11 -20.71 -8.17
C THR A 278 2.19 -19.19 -8.24
N SER A 279 1.28 -18.55 -8.99
CA SER A 279 1.18 -17.08 -9.06
C SER A 279 0.78 -16.49 -7.70
N GLN A 280 -0.25 -17.06 -7.06
CA GLN A 280 -0.72 -16.62 -5.74
C GLN A 280 0.35 -16.81 -4.65
N GLN A 281 1.11 -17.92 -4.68
CA GLN A 281 2.22 -18.13 -3.76
C GLN A 281 3.30 -17.07 -3.89
N ARG A 282 3.61 -16.64 -5.11
CA ARG A 282 4.57 -15.56 -5.35
C ARG A 282 4.09 -14.25 -4.73
N GLY A 283 2.80 -13.94 -4.88
CA GLY A 283 2.16 -12.79 -4.24
C GLY A 283 2.24 -12.85 -2.72
N CYS A 284 1.84 -13.98 -2.13
CA CYS A 284 1.90 -14.22 -0.69
C CYS A 284 3.31 -14.05 -0.14
N ARG A 285 4.33 -14.67 -0.77
CA ARG A 285 5.73 -14.55 -0.33
C ARG A 285 6.21 -13.10 -0.30
N LYS A 286 5.86 -12.31 -1.32
CA LYS A 286 6.22 -10.89 -1.38
C LYS A 286 5.54 -10.11 -0.26
N GLN A 287 4.24 -10.32 -0.03
CA GLN A 287 3.48 -9.66 1.04
C GLN A 287 4.01 -10.04 2.43
N ILE A 288 4.37 -11.31 2.65
CA ILE A 288 5.00 -11.79 3.88
C ILE A 288 6.33 -11.07 4.12
N GLU A 289 7.20 -10.98 3.11
CA GLU A 289 8.49 -10.29 3.22
C GLU A 289 8.32 -8.80 3.58
N GLU A 290 7.35 -8.12 2.98
CA GLU A 290 7.00 -6.74 3.28
C GLU A 290 6.49 -6.59 4.72
N ALA A 291 5.60 -7.49 5.17
CA ALA A 291 5.05 -7.49 6.52
C ALA A 291 6.11 -7.77 7.60
N GLU A 292 6.97 -8.76 7.38
CA GLU A 292 8.11 -9.06 8.26
C GLU A 292 9.10 -7.90 8.34
N THR A 293 9.38 -7.26 7.20
CA THR A 293 10.26 -6.08 7.14
C THR A 293 9.67 -4.93 7.95
N TYR A 294 8.38 -4.63 7.77
CA TYR A 294 7.68 -3.62 8.55
C TYR A 294 7.72 -3.94 10.05
N ARG A 295 7.38 -5.18 10.47
CA ARG A 295 7.44 -5.61 11.88
C ARG A 295 8.84 -5.46 12.48
N ARG A 296 9.88 -5.83 11.72
CA ARG A 296 11.28 -5.67 12.12
C ARG A 296 11.65 -4.21 12.35
N ILE A 297 11.28 -3.32 11.43
CA ILE A 297 11.56 -1.88 11.53
C ILE A 297 10.78 -1.26 12.70
N THR A 298 9.51 -1.61 12.86
CA THR A 298 8.70 -1.15 14.00
C THR A 298 9.33 -1.59 15.33
N LYS A 299 9.84 -2.82 15.43
CA LYS A 299 10.58 -3.27 16.62
C LYS A 299 11.87 -2.47 16.84
N LEU A 300 12.59 -2.16 15.78
CA LEU A 300 13.83 -1.38 15.82
C LEU A 300 13.61 0.04 16.38
N PHE A 301 12.50 0.69 16.00
CA PHE A 301 12.14 2.02 16.52
C PHE A 301 11.52 1.99 17.94
N ARG A 302 10.97 0.86 18.39
CA ARG A 302 10.48 0.70 19.77
C ARG A 302 11.61 0.66 20.80
N THR A 303 12.71 0.00 20.46
CA THR A 303 13.89 -0.13 21.34
C THR A 303 15.17 0.21 20.57
N PRO A 304 15.37 1.49 20.21
CA PRO A 304 16.52 1.90 19.42
C PRO A 304 17.78 1.88 20.28
N THR A 305 18.85 1.26 19.77
CA THR A 305 20.13 1.09 20.48
C THR A 305 21.23 1.97 19.92
N GLU A 306 21.38 2.01 18.60
CA GLU A 306 22.35 2.83 17.88
C GLU A 306 21.71 3.39 16.61
N ILE A 307 21.86 4.71 16.40
CA ILE A 307 21.29 5.41 15.25
C ILE A 307 21.69 4.81 13.90
N MET A 308 22.91 4.27 13.79
CA MET A 308 23.41 3.67 12.56
C MET A 308 22.61 2.41 12.20
N GLU A 309 22.26 1.59 13.17
CA GLU A 309 21.49 0.36 12.94
C GLU A 309 20.03 0.69 12.61
N VAL A 310 19.46 1.68 13.30
CA VAL A 310 18.13 2.23 12.97
C VAL A 310 18.10 2.76 11.54
N PHE A 311 19.09 3.58 11.16
CA PHE A 311 19.21 4.15 9.82
C PHE A 311 19.37 3.06 8.76
N LYS A 312 20.29 2.09 8.96
CA LYS A 312 20.48 1.00 8.00
C LYS A 312 19.21 0.16 7.83
N GLY A 313 18.56 -0.20 8.93
CA GLY A 313 17.33 -1.00 8.90
C GLY A 313 16.15 -0.28 8.23
N LEU A 314 16.09 1.05 8.36
CA LEU A 314 15.07 1.88 7.71
C LEU A 314 15.31 2.02 6.20
N ILE A 315 16.57 2.21 5.79
CA ILE A 315 16.89 2.58 4.41
C ILE A 315 17.17 1.38 3.52
N PHE A 316 17.99 0.44 3.99
CA PHE A 316 18.54 -0.64 3.15
C PHE A 316 17.88 -1.98 3.43
N THR A 317 17.72 -2.79 2.39
CA THR A 317 17.46 -4.22 2.54
C THR A 317 18.70 -4.92 3.08
N LYS A 318 18.53 -6.07 3.76
CA LYS A 318 19.60 -6.73 4.55
C LYS A 318 20.92 -6.93 3.80
N ASP A 319 20.87 -7.06 2.47
CA ASP A 319 22.01 -7.42 1.63
C ASP A 319 22.58 -6.27 0.78
N ASN A 320 22.05 -5.04 0.91
CA ASN A 320 22.42 -3.92 0.02
C ASN A 320 22.67 -2.61 0.77
N VAL A 321 23.54 -2.65 1.78
CA VAL A 321 23.97 -1.44 2.50
C VAL A 321 24.97 -0.66 1.64
N GLN A 322 24.59 0.53 1.20
CA GLN A 322 25.41 1.37 0.32
C GLN A 322 26.01 2.57 1.07
N PRO A 323 27.20 3.07 0.65
CA PRO A 323 27.76 4.30 1.21
C PRO A 323 26.89 5.50 0.88
N LEU A 324 27.08 6.59 1.62
CA LEU A 324 26.43 7.87 1.35
C LEU A 324 27.27 8.69 0.38
N ILE A 325 26.67 9.68 -0.27
CA ILE A 325 27.40 10.71 -1.02
C ILE A 325 27.47 11.94 -0.14
N ASP A 326 28.68 12.47 0.06
CA ASP A 326 28.86 13.78 0.67
C ASP A 326 28.64 14.88 -0.38
N GLY A 327 27.60 15.70 -0.19
CA GLY A 327 27.25 16.79 -1.10
C GLY A 327 28.31 17.90 -1.17
N SER A 328 29.17 18.04 -0.17
CA SER A 328 30.25 19.04 -0.14
C SER A 328 31.46 18.61 -0.97
N THR A 329 31.89 17.36 -0.83
CA THR A 329 33.07 16.82 -1.54
C THR A 329 32.73 16.07 -2.82
N LYS A 330 31.45 15.73 -3.01
CA LYS A 330 30.94 14.84 -4.07
C LYS A 330 31.53 13.42 -4.05
N GLN A 331 32.15 13.02 -2.94
CA GLN A 331 32.73 11.69 -2.75
C GLN A 331 31.79 10.75 -1.98
N THR A 332 32.04 9.45 -2.12
CA THR A 332 31.34 8.43 -1.33
C THR A 332 31.98 8.27 0.04
N VAL A 333 31.14 8.15 1.07
CA VAL A 333 31.56 8.08 2.47
C VAL A 333 30.82 6.93 3.17
N LYS A 334 31.53 6.21 4.06
CA LYS A 334 30.94 5.12 4.83
C LYS A 334 29.89 5.66 5.81
N ILE A 335 28.86 4.86 6.08
CA ILE A 335 27.77 5.24 7.00
C ILE A 335 28.27 5.47 8.43
N ASP A 336 29.43 4.92 8.81
CA ASP A 336 30.06 5.13 10.13
C ASP A 336 30.22 6.60 10.53
N ILE A 337 30.27 7.50 9.55
CA ILE A 337 30.28 8.94 9.83
C ILE A 337 29.04 9.41 10.58
N LEU A 338 27.91 8.71 10.52
CA LEU A 338 26.67 9.07 11.22
C LEU A 338 26.67 8.61 12.69
N ARG A 339 27.65 7.79 13.09
CA ARG A 339 27.72 7.22 14.43
C ARG A 339 27.84 8.34 15.47
N ARG A 340 27.04 8.25 16.54
CA ARG A 340 27.00 9.21 17.66
C ARG A 340 26.55 10.64 17.28
N ASN A 341 26.02 10.84 16.07
CA ASN A 341 25.45 12.12 15.64
C ASN A 341 23.93 12.13 15.79
N ASN A 342 23.36 13.31 15.99
CA ASN A 342 21.94 13.55 15.72
C ASN A 342 21.72 13.61 14.21
N LEU A 343 20.62 13.07 13.70
CA LEU A 343 20.29 13.10 12.27
C LEU A 343 19.04 13.92 11.99
N LEU A 344 19.14 14.74 10.95
CA LEU A 344 18.01 15.36 10.27
C LEU A 344 17.82 14.58 8.96
N LEU A 345 16.90 13.63 8.97
CA LEU A 345 16.53 12.87 7.78
C LEU A 345 15.61 13.73 6.92
N PHE A 346 16.17 14.29 5.85
CA PHE A 346 15.42 15.01 4.84
C PHE A 346 14.82 13.99 3.86
N ILE A 347 13.52 13.72 3.97
CA ILE A 347 12.83 12.68 3.19
C ILE A 347 11.93 13.37 2.18
N SER A 348 12.04 13.02 0.91
CA SER A 348 11.21 13.61 -0.15
C SER A 348 11.12 12.70 -1.37
N THR A 349 10.12 12.94 -2.21
CA THR A 349 10.23 12.54 -3.63
C THR A 349 11.25 13.44 -4.34
N LEU A 350 11.36 13.33 -5.67
CA LEU A 350 12.15 14.28 -6.46
C LEU A 350 11.40 15.60 -6.72
N ASP A 351 10.23 15.83 -6.12
CA ASP A 351 9.53 17.12 -6.12
C ASP A 351 10.01 17.99 -4.95
N VAL A 352 11.26 18.48 -5.06
CA VAL A 352 11.89 19.38 -4.09
C VAL A 352 12.09 20.74 -4.74
N SER A 353 11.59 21.79 -4.10
CA SER A 353 11.75 23.16 -4.59
C SER A 353 13.10 23.77 -4.17
N ASP A 354 13.55 24.82 -4.87
CA ASP A 354 14.75 25.56 -4.47
C ASP A 354 14.57 26.27 -3.13
N ASP A 355 13.34 26.65 -2.76
CA ASP A 355 13.02 27.18 -1.43
C ASP A 355 13.23 26.13 -0.34
N ASP A 356 12.81 24.86 -0.55
CA ASP A 356 13.03 23.76 0.41
C ASP A 356 14.52 23.52 0.69
N ILE A 357 15.36 23.64 -0.33
CA ILE A 357 16.82 23.52 -0.19
C ILE A 357 17.37 24.76 0.54
N SER A 358 16.89 25.94 0.17
CA SER A 358 17.41 27.21 0.69
C SER A 358 17.15 27.40 2.18
N ILE A 359 16.02 26.93 2.72
CA ILE A 359 15.75 26.98 4.16
C ILE A 359 16.65 26.06 4.99
N LEU A 360 17.15 24.95 4.40
CA LEU A 360 18.02 23.99 5.08
C LEU A 360 19.50 24.39 5.04
N LYS A 361 19.93 25.24 4.10
CA LYS A 361 21.33 25.71 4.02
C LYS A 361 21.80 26.43 5.29
N PRO A 362 21.08 27.41 5.85
CA PRO A 362 21.46 28.03 7.13
C PRO A 362 21.56 27.03 8.27
N ILE A 363 20.66 26.03 8.31
CA ILE A 363 20.68 24.98 9.34
C ILE A 363 21.92 24.11 9.19
N HIS A 364 22.27 23.73 7.95
CA HIS A 364 23.47 22.97 7.65
C HIS A 364 24.74 23.69 8.11
N GLU A 365 24.88 24.97 7.75
CA GLU A 365 26.05 25.78 8.15
C GLU A 365 26.12 26.00 9.66
N PHE A 366 24.98 26.19 10.33
CA PHE A 366 24.93 26.32 11.78
C PHE A 366 25.38 25.02 12.47
N THR A 367 24.84 23.88 12.05
CA THR A 367 25.10 22.56 12.66
C THR A 367 26.49 22.00 12.37
N LYS A 368 27.12 22.44 11.28
CA LYS A 368 28.47 22.03 10.90
C LYS A 368 29.54 22.44 11.91
N ARG A 369 29.31 23.53 12.66
CA ARG A 369 30.28 24.09 13.64
C ARG A 369 30.60 23.12 14.77
N ASP A 370 29.57 22.48 15.32
CA ASP A 370 29.72 21.55 16.44
C ASP A 370 29.87 20.09 15.99
N ASN A 371 29.65 19.81 14.70
CA ASN A 371 29.70 18.49 14.07
C ASN A 371 28.89 17.41 14.82
N GLN A 372 27.87 17.82 15.59
CA GLN A 372 26.99 16.93 16.35
C GLN A 372 25.76 16.52 15.55
N TYR A 373 25.36 17.30 14.54
CA TYR A 373 24.16 17.07 13.73
C TYR A 373 24.54 16.88 12.27
N LYS A 374 23.87 15.94 11.59
CA LYS A 374 24.05 15.69 10.15
C LYS A 374 22.72 15.64 9.43
N ILE A 375 22.65 16.34 8.30
CA ILE A 375 21.49 16.27 7.40
C ILE A 375 21.76 15.14 6.40
N VAL A 376 20.77 14.27 6.19
CA VAL A 376 20.84 13.17 5.22
C VAL A 376 19.59 13.21 4.35
N TRP A 377 19.76 13.43 3.04
CA TRP A 377 18.67 13.35 2.07
C TRP A 377 18.38 11.90 1.68
N ILE A 378 17.12 11.50 1.79
CA ILE A 378 16.59 10.19 1.41
C ILE A 378 15.57 10.41 0.27
N PRO A 379 15.97 10.16 -0.98
CA PRO A 379 15.04 10.23 -2.11
C PRO A 379 14.12 9.00 -2.13
N ILE A 380 12.80 9.23 -2.12
CA ILE A 380 11.79 8.19 -2.27
C ILE A 380 11.31 8.16 -3.72
N VAL A 381 11.65 7.07 -4.41
CA VAL A 381 11.24 6.81 -5.80
C VAL A 381 10.85 5.34 -5.90
N GLU A 382 9.60 5.05 -6.30
CA GLU A 382 9.09 3.68 -6.40
C GLU A 382 9.63 2.97 -7.65
N GLN A 383 9.65 3.69 -8.78
CA GLN A 383 10.19 3.21 -10.05
C GLN A 383 11.04 4.29 -10.67
N TRP A 384 12.26 3.91 -11.01
CA TRP A 384 13.24 4.83 -11.52
C TRP A 384 13.32 4.77 -13.03
N THR A 385 13.40 5.95 -13.64
CA THR A 385 13.61 6.15 -15.08
C THR A 385 14.85 7.02 -15.30
N ASP A 386 15.36 7.08 -16.52
CA ASP A 386 16.53 7.89 -16.84
C ASP A 386 16.31 9.38 -16.57
N ASP A 387 15.10 9.89 -16.79
CA ASP A 387 14.77 11.28 -16.50
C ASP A 387 14.68 11.57 -14.99
N LEU A 388 14.17 10.62 -14.20
CA LEU A 388 14.20 10.73 -12.74
C LEU A 388 15.64 10.69 -12.21
N ARG A 389 16.54 9.91 -12.83
CA ARG A 389 17.98 9.91 -12.49
C ARG A 389 18.63 11.26 -12.76
N LYS A 390 18.39 11.86 -13.93
CA LYS A 390 18.87 13.22 -14.24
C LYS A 390 18.34 14.25 -13.23
N LYS A 391 17.05 14.18 -12.88
CA LYS A 391 16.44 15.06 -11.88
C LYS A 391 17.08 14.89 -10.50
N PHE A 392 17.33 13.65 -10.09
CA PHE A 392 18.05 13.33 -8.86
C PHE A 392 19.46 13.94 -8.85
N ASP A 393 20.21 13.83 -9.94
CA ASP A 393 21.56 14.40 -10.03
C ASP A 393 21.57 15.93 -9.94
N ILE A 394 20.61 16.60 -10.60
CA ILE A 394 20.44 18.05 -10.50
C ILE A 394 20.17 18.48 -9.05
N LEU A 395 19.24 17.80 -8.37
CA LEU A 395 18.89 18.12 -6.98
C LEU A 395 20.05 17.83 -6.02
N LYS A 396 20.67 16.65 -6.14
CA LYS A 396 21.86 16.25 -5.37
C LYS A 396 22.99 17.29 -5.50
N ASN A 397 23.18 17.86 -6.68
CA ASN A 397 24.24 18.86 -6.90
C ASN A 397 24.00 20.16 -6.15
N LYS A 398 22.74 20.54 -5.90
CA LYS A 398 22.34 21.74 -5.14
C LYS A 398 22.45 21.57 -3.62
N MET A 399 22.58 20.34 -3.13
CA MET A 399 22.58 20.01 -1.70
C MET A 399 24.02 19.80 -1.17
N PRO A 400 24.44 20.54 -0.13
CA PRO A 400 25.79 20.41 0.45
C PRO A 400 25.93 19.27 1.47
N TRP A 401 24.82 18.64 1.88
CA TRP A 401 24.76 17.61 2.92
C TRP A 401 24.82 16.17 2.35
N PHE A 402 24.72 15.17 3.23
CA PHE A 402 24.81 13.77 2.83
C PHE A 402 23.56 13.32 2.07
N THR A 403 23.74 12.44 1.09
CA THR A 403 22.64 11.91 0.27
C THR A 403 22.74 10.39 0.24
N VAL A 404 21.62 9.71 0.48
CA VAL A 404 21.48 8.28 0.22
C VAL A 404 21.56 8.07 -1.29
N GLN A 405 22.40 7.14 -1.70
CA GLN A 405 22.55 6.81 -3.12
C GLN A 405 21.23 6.33 -3.70
N TYR A 406 21.10 6.42 -5.02
CA TYR A 406 20.07 5.67 -5.71
C TYR A 406 20.20 4.20 -5.32
N SER A 407 19.31 3.69 -4.48
CA SER A 407 19.39 2.33 -3.93
C SER A 407 18.00 1.69 -3.92
N GLY A 408 17.53 1.21 -5.08
CA GLY A 408 16.29 0.41 -5.16
C GLY A 408 15.09 0.98 -4.37
N PRO A 409 14.14 0.14 -3.94
CA PRO A 409 13.11 0.54 -3.00
C PRO A 409 13.67 0.68 -1.58
N ILE A 410 13.20 1.70 -0.85
CA ILE A 410 13.53 1.91 0.58
C ILE A 410 12.87 0.82 1.43
N ALA A 411 13.65 0.09 2.22
CA ALA A 411 13.14 -1.04 3.02
C ALA A 411 12.01 -0.63 3.97
N GLY A 412 12.13 0.54 4.61
CA GLY A 412 11.14 1.10 5.51
C GLY A 412 10.07 1.96 4.87
N ILE A 413 9.84 1.88 3.56
CA ILE A 413 8.88 2.78 2.89
C ILE A 413 7.48 2.71 3.49
N LYS A 414 6.98 1.51 3.84
CA LYS A 414 5.69 1.34 4.49
C LYS A 414 5.66 2.03 5.86
N PHE A 415 6.71 1.86 6.65
CA PHE A 415 6.87 2.54 7.95
C PHE A 415 6.89 4.07 7.80
N ILE A 416 7.64 4.60 6.84
CA ILE A 416 7.70 6.05 6.57
C ILE A 416 6.32 6.60 6.16
N LYS A 417 5.61 5.89 5.28
CA LYS A 417 4.26 6.28 4.83
C LYS A 417 3.22 6.22 5.95
N GLU A 418 3.26 5.20 6.81
CA GLU A 418 2.23 4.97 7.84
C GLU A 418 2.54 5.69 9.15
N GLU A 419 3.73 5.50 9.73
CA GLU A 419 4.09 6.03 11.06
C GLU A 419 4.49 7.50 11.02
N TRP A 420 5.16 7.93 9.95
CA TRP A 420 5.54 9.34 9.74
C TRP A 420 4.59 10.07 8.81
N ASN A 421 3.54 9.39 8.31
CA ASN A 421 2.50 9.95 7.47
C ASN A 421 3.06 10.69 6.23
N PHE A 422 4.11 10.13 5.64
CA PHE A 422 4.75 10.69 4.45
C PHE A 422 3.88 10.49 3.21
N LYS A 423 3.56 11.60 2.54
CA LYS A 423 2.70 11.63 1.34
C LYS A 423 3.36 12.26 0.12
N GLY A 424 4.69 12.23 0.06
CA GLY A 424 5.48 12.64 -1.09
C GLY A 424 6.13 14.02 -0.99
N LYS A 425 5.61 14.91 -0.14
CA LYS A 425 6.21 16.23 0.12
C LYS A 425 7.42 16.15 1.04
N PRO A 426 8.40 17.07 0.90
CA PRO A 426 9.57 17.08 1.76
C PRO A 426 9.20 17.09 3.24
N THR A 427 9.92 16.31 4.03
CA THR A 427 9.74 16.09 5.48
C THR A 427 11.11 16.03 6.13
N VAL A 428 11.25 16.51 7.36
CA VAL A 428 12.51 16.39 8.12
C VAL A 428 12.25 15.63 9.41
N VAL A 429 12.75 14.40 9.52
CA VAL A 429 12.67 13.63 10.78
C VAL A 429 13.93 13.86 11.58
N VAL A 430 13.79 14.19 12.87
CA VAL A 430 14.91 14.44 13.77
C VAL A 430 15.11 13.22 14.66
N MET A 431 16.33 12.68 14.68
CA MET A 431 16.71 11.51 15.49
C MET A 431 17.95 11.79 16.33
N ASN A 432 17.96 11.27 17.55
CA ASN A 432 19.11 11.36 18.45
C ASN A 432 20.13 10.21 18.21
N PRO A 433 21.34 10.26 18.81
CA PRO A 433 22.39 9.25 18.61
C PRO A 433 22.03 7.80 18.94
N GLN A 434 21.01 7.56 19.76
CA GLN A 434 20.48 6.23 20.06
C GLN A 434 19.56 5.71 18.94
N GLY A 435 19.06 6.61 18.07
CA GLY A 435 18.10 6.32 17.02
C GLY A 435 16.64 6.56 17.40
N LYS A 436 16.39 7.26 18.51
CA LYS A 436 15.05 7.67 18.91
C LYS A 436 14.63 8.89 18.09
N VAL A 437 13.38 8.89 17.62
CA VAL A 437 12.78 10.03 16.93
C VAL A 437 12.40 11.11 17.94
N GLU A 438 13.02 12.28 17.83
CA GLU A 438 12.73 13.47 18.65
C GLU A 438 11.67 14.38 18.01
N HIS A 439 11.53 14.31 16.68
CA HIS A 439 10.48 15.01 15.94
C HIS A 439 10.17 14.30 14.61
N PRO A 440 8.92 13.90 14.33
CA PRO A 440 8.56 13.16 13.12
C PRO A 440 8.50 14.04 11.85
N ASN A 441 8.23 15.34 11.98
CA ASN A 441 8.35 16.30 10.86
C ASN A 441 8.73 17.72 11.29
N ALA A 442 10.02 17.98 11.53
CA ALA A 442 10.55 19.27 11.93
C ALA A 442 10.62 20.30 10.78
N LEU A 443 10.23 19.95 9.55
CA LEU A 443 10.31 20.89 8.44
C LEU A 443 9.44 22.13 8.68
N HIS A 444 8.29 21.95 9.33
CA HIS A 444 7.39 23.06 9.65
C HIS A 444 8.02 24.04 10.64
N ILE A 445 8.62 23.56 11.73
CA ILE A 445 9.28 24.42 12.71
C ILE A 445 10.53 25.11 12.12
N ILE A 446 11.24 24.43 11.20
CA ILE A 446 12.37 25.02 10.46
C ILE A 446 11.90 26.15 9.54
N ARG A 447 10.78 25.98 8.83
CA ARG A 447 10.23 27.00 7.94
C ARG A 447 9.80 28.26 8.69
N VAL A 448 9.26 28.10 9.90
CA VAL A 448 8.74 29.22 10.69
C VAL A 448 9.84 29.95 11.48
N TRP A 449 10.74 29.21 12.12
CA TRP A 449 11.70 29.79 13.08
C TRP A 449 13.16 29.66 12.66
N GLY A 450 13.45 28.91 11.59
CA GLY A 450 14.81 28.68 11.12
C GLY A 450 15.70 28.13 12.23
N VAL A 451 16.91 28.68 12.38
CA VAL A 451 17.89 28.27 13.40
C VAL A 451 17.36 28.45 14.83
N LYS A 452 16.40 29.36 15.07
CA LYS A 452 15.83 29.59 16.41
C LYS A 452 15.04 28.39 16.94
N ALA A 453 14.64 27.45 16.07
CA ALA A 453 13.98 26.20 16.46
C ALA A 453 14.94 25.06 16.83
N PHE A 454 16.25 25.26 16.78
CA PHE A 454 17.22 24.26 17.24
C PHE A 454 17.01 23.96 18.73
N PRO A 455 17.03 22.68 19.19
CA PRO A 455 17.46 21.45 18.51
C PRO A 455 16.40 20.71 17.67
N PHE A 456 15.30 21.37 17.29
CA PHE A 456 14.25 20.84 16.42
C PHE A 456 13.47 19.65 17.01
N THR A 457 13.31 19.64 18.33
CA THR A 457 12.56 18.61 19.05
C THR A 457 11.10 19.00 19.21
N LYS A 458 10.23 18.03 19.48
CA LYS A 458 8.82 18.32 19.80
C LYS A 458 8.66 19.23 21.02
N THR A 459 9.53 19.09 22.02
CA THR A 459 9.52 19.97 23.19
C THR A 459 9.82 21.42 22.80
N THR A 460 10.79 21.63 21.91
CA THR A 460 11.11 22.98 21.38
C THR A 460 9.96 23.57 20.57
N GLU A 461 9.25 22.74 19.79
CA GLU A 461 8.03 23.15 19.08
C GLU A 461 6.95 23.64 20.06
N GLU A 462 6.70 22.90 21.14
CA GLU A 462 5.72 23.26 22.17
C GLU A 462 6.11 24.57 22.89
N GLU A 463 7.38 24.72 23.26
CA GLU A 463 7.91 25.94 23.90
C GLU A 463 7.82 27.18 22.99
N LEU A 464 8.20 27.06 21.72
CA LEU A 464 8.12 28.15 20.75
C LEU A 464 6.67 28.52 20.45
N SER A 465 5.79 27.53 20.32
CA SER A 465 4.37 27.74 20.08
C SER A 465 3.70 28.49 21.24
N HIS A 466 4.04 28.15 22.49
CA HIS A 466 3.52 28.82 23.69
C HIS A 466 4.12 30.22 23.88
N SER A 467 5.44 30.38 23.77
CA SER A 467 6.11 31.68 23.96
C SER A 467 5.73 32.72 22.89
N HIS A 468 5.34 32.27 21.70
CA HIS A 468 4.91 33.11 20.58
C HIS A 468 3.40 33.07 20.34
N ALA A 469 2.60 32.65 21.33
CA ALA A 469 1.14 32.70 21.24
C ALA A 469 0.66 34.13 20.97
N GLY A 470 0.18 34.37 19.74
CA GLY A 470 -0.28 35.68 19.27
C GLY A 470 0.79 36.53 18.59
N LYS A 471 2.08 36.16 18.69
CA LYS A 471 3.24 36.90 18.16
C LYS A 471 3.85 36.26 16.90
N TRP A 472 3.03 35.59 16.10
CA TRP A 472 3.49 34.79 14.96
C TRP A 472 3.85 35.61 13.72
N VAL A 473 3.37 36.87 13.62
CA VAL A 473 3.55 37.72 12.44
C VAL A 473 5.03 37.81 12.09
N GLY A 474 5.89 38.13 13.06
CA GLY A 474 7.31 38.32 12.85
C GLY A 474 8.04 37.10 12.28
N SER A 475 7.55 35.89 12.54
CA SER A 475 8.11 34.65 11.99
C SER A 475 7.70 34.38 10.53
N VAL A 476 6.57 34.94 10.08
CA VAL A 476 6.01 34.71 8.75
C VAL A 476 6.39 35.80 7.76
N VAL A 477 6.48 37.04 8.24
CA VAL A 477 6.73 38.22 7.40
C VAL A 477 8.22 38.54 7.26
N GLU A 478 9.09 37.71 7.81
CA GLU A 478 10.54 37.87 7.68
C GLU A 478 10.92 37.80 6.19
N GLY A 479 11.46 38.90 5.66
CA GLY A 479 11.82 39.01 4.24
C GLY A 479 10.71 39.50 3.31
N THR A 480 9.51 39.89 3.79
CA THR A 480 8.48 40.50 2.93
C THR A 480 8.75 41.96 2.59
N HIS A 481 9.48 42.70 3.45
CA HIS A 481 9.92 44.07 3.20
C HIS A 481 11.17 44.38 4.05
N PRO A 482 12.15 45.15 3.54
CA PRO A 482 13.41 45.41 4.24
C PRO A 482 13.25 46.03 5.64
N SER A 483 12.25 46.89 5.82
CA SER A 483 12.01 47.64 7.06
C SER A 483 11.07 46.94 8.04
N VAL A 484 10.44 45.82 7.67
CA VAL A 484 9.41 45.16 8.51
C VAL A 484 9.97 44.72 9.86
N HIS A 485 11.21 44.23 9.91
CA HIS A 485 11.86 43.88 11.17
C HIS A 485 12.01 45.08 12.11
N THR A 486 12.35 46.25 11.57
CA THR A 486 12.48 47.49 12.33
C THR A 486 11.11 47.94 12.85
N TRP A 487 10.09 47.94 11.99
CA TRP A 487 8.73 48.33 12.37
C TRP A 487 8.13 47.42 13.44
N ILE A 488 8.41 46.12 13.38
CA ILE A 488 7.98 45.16 14.41
C ILE A 488 8.64 45.46 15.75
N LYS A 489 9.95 45.80 15.77
CA LYS A 489 10.68 46.18 16.99
C LYS A 489 10.21 47.51 17.57
N GLU A 490 9.81 48.44 16.73
CA GLU A 490 9.26 49.75 17.10
C GLU A 490 7.79 49.68 17.55
N ASP A 491 7.19 48.48 17.59
CA ASP A 491 5.78 48.24 17.97
C ASP A 491 4.78 49.07 17.14
N LYS A 492 5.10 49.30 15.86
CA LYS A 492 4.24 50.03 14.91
C LYS A 492 3.03 49.20 14.50
N TYR A 493 2.01 49.89 14.02
CA TYR A 493 0.89 49.23 13.34
C TYR A 493 1.29 48.92 11.91
N ILE A 494 0.98 47.70 11.46
CA ILE A 494 1.33 47.25 10.11
C ILE A 494 0.15 46.50 9.51
N PHE A 495 -0.30 46.93 8.33
CA PHE A 495 -1.16 46.14 7.48
C PHE A 495 -0.32 45.27 6.54
N PHE A 496 -0.46 43.96 6.66
CA PHE A 496 -0.05 43.01 5.62
C PHE A 496 -1.28 42.66 4.80
N TYR A 497 -1.24 42.88 3.48
CA TYR A 497 -2.41 42.67 2.63
C TYR A 497 -2.02 42.13 1.26
N GLY A 498 -2.99 41.52 0.58
CA GLY A 498 -2.83 40.94 -0.74
C GLY A 498 -4.15 40.36 -1.26
N GLY A 499 -4.12 39.69 -2.40
CA GLY A 499 -5.32 39.14 -3.01
C GLY A 499 -5.10 38.74 -4.47
N LYS A 500 -6.10 38.12 -5.09
CA LYS A 500 -6.09 37.84 -6.54
C LYS A 500 -6.61 39.01 -7.37
N ASP A 501 -7.38 39.90 -6.76
CA ASP A 501 -7.98 41.05 -7.42
C ASP A 501 -7.06 42.28 -7.31
N ASN A 502 -6.42 42.63 -8.43
CA ASN A 502 -5.55 43.79 -8.50
C ASN A 502 -6.30 45.12 -8.31
N GLU A 503 -7.57 45.20 -8.70
CA GLU A 503 -8.39 46.39 -8.49
C GLU A 503 -8.64 46.58 -6.98
N TRP A 504 -9.00 45.50 -6.28
CA TRP A 504 -9.14 45.52 -4.83
C TRP A 504 -7.85 45.95 -4.13
N ILE A 505 -6.69 45.41 -4.54
CA ILE A 505 -5.39 45.79 -3.97
C ILE A 505 -5.13 47.29 -4.15
N GLN A 506 -5.40 47.86 -5.33
CA GLN A 506 -5.21 49.29 -5.59
C GLN A 506 -6.17 50.15 -4.75
N GLN A 507 -7.44 49.77 -4.68
CA GLN A 507 -8.45 50.46 -3.89
C GLN A 507 -8.09 50.45 -2.40
N PHE A 508 -7.75 49.26 -1.86
CA PHE A 508 -7.33 49.12 -0.46
C PHE A 508 -6.07 49.93 -0.16
N THR A 509 -5.06 49.86 -1.03
CA THR A 509 -3.82 50.65 -0.87
C THR A 509 -4.12 52.14 -0.76
N LYS A 510 -4.96 52.68 -1.67
CA LYS A 510 -5.34 54.10 -1.67
C LYS A 510 -6.06 54.50 -0.38
N LYS A 511 -7.05 53.70 0.05
CA LYS A 511 -7.86 53.97 1.25
C LYS A 511 -7.05 53.83 2.54
N ALA A 512 -6.23 52.79 2.65
CA ALA A 512 -5.36 52.56 3.80
C ALA A 512 -4.26 53.63 3.90
N THR A 513 -3.75 54.13 2.77
CA THR A 513 -2.80 55.26 2.76
C THR A 513 -3.47 56.55 3.22
N ALA A 514 -4.72 56.80 2.83
CA ALA A 514 -5.49 57.94 3.33
C ALA A 514 -5.72 57.84 4.85
N LEU A 515 -6.08 56.65 5.35
CA LEU A 515 -6.22 56.36 6.78
C LEU A 515 -4.91 56.63 7.55
N ALA A 516 -3.78 56.11 7.06
CA ALA A 516 -2.48 56.28 7.70
C ALA A 516 -2.02 57.75 7.79
N ASN A 517 -2.47 58.59 6.85
CA ASN A 517 -2.11 60.01 6.77
C ASN A 517 -3.12 60.93 7.45
N ASP A 518 -4.20 60.39 8.03
CA ASP A 518 -5.23 61.20 8.67
C ASP A 518 -4.65 62.01 9.86
N PRO A 519 -5.07 63.28 10.05
CA PRO A 519 -4.58 64.12 11.15
C PRO A 519 -4.69 63.46 12.53
N ILE A 520 -5.71 62.64 12.77
CA ILE A 520 -5.92 61.98 14.07
C ILE A 520 -4.79 60.99 14.41
N PHE A 521 -4.15 60.37 13.41
CA PHE A 521 -3.01 59.47 13.63
C PHE A 521 -1.77 60.26 14.07
N LYS A 522 -1.54 61.45 13.52
CA LYS A 522 -0.45 62.34 13.95
C LYS A 522 -0.70 62.86 15.37
N GLU A 523 -1.92 63.29 15.66
CA GLU A 523 -2.33 63.77 16.99
C GLU A 523 -2.22 62.67 18.06
N ALA A 524 -2.62 61.43 17.72
CA ALA A 524 -2.55 60.28 18.61
C ALA A 524 -1.18 59.56 18.59
N LYS A 525 -0.19 60.06 17.84
CA LYS A 525 1.15 59.46 17.66
C LYS A 525 1.10 57.98 17.21
N ILE A 526 0.16 57.68 16.31
CA ILE A 526 -0.03 56.35 15.73
C ILE A 526 0.71 56.30 14.39
N HIS A 527 1.61 55.33 14.26
CA HIS A 527 2.34 55.06 13.01
C HIS A 527 1.78 53.79 12.37
N LEU A 528 1.20 53.92 11.18
CA LEU A 528 0.62 52.84 10.41
C LEU A 528 1.40 52.65 9.10
N GLU A 529 2.01 51.48 8.95
CA GLU A 529 2.78 51.08 7.78
C GLU A 529 1.98 50.07 6.94
N LEU A 530 2.22 50.04 5.63
CA LEU A 530 1.49 49.19 4.68
C LEU A 530 2.47 48.28 3.94
N VAL A 531 2.16 46.99 3.88
CA VAL A 531 2.94 45.97 3.18
C VAL A 531 2.02 45.16 2.27
N CYS A 532 2.11 45.41 0.97
CA CYS A 532 1.50 44.54 -0.02
C CYS A 532 2.37 43.28 -0.19
N VAL A 533 1.92 42.14 0.33
CA VAL A 533 2.69 40.90 0.31
C VAL A 533 2.78 40.36 -1.11
N GLY A 534 4.00 39.98 -1.52
CA GLY A 534 4.25 39.47 -2.87
C GLY A 534 4.42 40.55 -3.94
N LYS A 535 4.58 41.82 -3.56
CA LYS A 535 5.02 42.89 -4.46
C LYS A 535 6.40 43.41 -4.07
N GLY A 536 7.28 43.56 -5.06
CA GLY A 536 8.62 44.11 -4.92
C GLY A 536 8.61 45.63 -4.68
N SER A 537 9.80 46.20 -4.44
CA SER A 537 9.97 47.63 -4.11
C SER A 537 9.49 48.59 -5.20
N ARG A 538 9.34 48.15 -6.45
CA ARG A 538 8.79 48.95 -7.57
C ARG A 538 7.39 48.48 -8.00
N GLY A 539 6.76 47.60 -7.22
CA GLY A 539 5.39 47.11 -7.44
C GLY A 539 5.26 45.88 -8.35
N GLU A 540 6.37 45.29 -8.80
CA GLU A 540 6.39 44.02 -9.55
C GLU A 540 5.98 42.82 -8.70
N ASP A 541 5.39 41.79 -9.30
CA ASP A 541 5.02 40.58 -8.58
C ASP A 541 6.26 39.75 -8.19
N ASP A 542 6.44 39.51 -6.89
CA ASP A 542 7.46 38.62 -6.33
C ASP A 542 6.80 37.33 -5.85
N HIS A 543 6.70 36.38 -6.78
CA HIS A 543 6.12 35.06 -6.50
C HIS A 543 6.91 34.27 -5.44
N GLY A 544 8.21 34.53 -5.27
CA GLY A 544 9.04 33.86 -4.27
C GLY A 544 8.70 34.33 -2.85
N VAL A 545 8.59 35.64 -2.63
CA VAL A 545 8.15 36.22 -1.35
C VAL A 545 6.74 35.77 -1.00
N LEU A 546 5.82 35.82 -1.98
CA LEU A 546 4.44 35.37 -1.78
C LEU A 546 4.37 33.88 -1.42
N GLY A 547 5.13 33.05 -2.14
CA GLY A 547 5.22 31.61 -1.89
C GLY A 547 5.75 31.29 -0.49
N ARG A 548 6.84 31.94 -0.07
CA ARG A 548 7.42 31.77 1.27
C ARG A 548 6.48 32.22 2.38
N PHE A 549 5.79 33.35 2.20
CA PHE A 549 4.78 33.83 3.15
C PHE A 549 3.71 32.75 3.38
N TRP A 550 3.07 32.26 2.31
CA TRP A 550 2.02 31.24 2.44
C TRP A 550 2.55 29.90 2.97
N THR A 551 3.75 29.49 2.56
CA THR A 551 4.39 28.27 3.06
C THR A 551 4.67 28.35 4.56
N SER A 552 4.98 29.54 5.07
CA SER A 552 5.22 29.78 6.49
C SER A 552 3.91 29.80 7.29
N VAL A 553 2.85 30.44 6.76
CA VAL A 553 1.50 30.39 7.36
C VAL A 553 0.97 28.95 7.41
N GLU A 554 1.10 28.19 6.32
CA GLU A 554 0.72 26.77 6.28
C GLU A 554 1.53 25.96 7.29
N SER A 555 2.84 26.20 7.39
CA SER A 555 3.68 25.49 8.35
C SER A 555 3.28 25.79 9.79
N LEU A 556 2.99 27.05 10.13
CA LEU A 556 2.45 27.42 11.44
C LEU A 556 1.16 26.67 11.78
N PHE A 557 0.25 26.53 10.81
CA PHE A 557 -0.97 25.76 10.99
C PHE A 557 -0.67 24.30 11.37
N PHE A 558 0.33 23.67 10.75
CA PHE A 558 0.73 22.30 11.08
C PHE A 558 1.48 22.17 12.42
N THR A 559 2.26 23.18 12.83
CA THR A 559 3.00 23.13 14.12
C THR A 559 2.11 23.13 15.36
N LYS A 560 0.93 23.79 15.28
CA LYS A 560 0.09 23.99 16.46
C LYS A 560 -0.78 22.77 16.86
N GLY A 561 -0.71 21.68 16.09
CA GLY A 561 -1.42 20.43 16.38
C GLY A 561 -2.95 20.56 16.44
N HIS A 562 -3.65 19.42 16.40
CA HIS A 562 -5.12 19.34 16.51
C HIS A 562 -5.66 19.61 17.94
N LYS A 563 -4.89 20.27 18.80
CA LYS A 563 -5.31 20.59 20.18
C LYS A 563 -6.14 21.89 20.17
N GLN A 564 -7.25 21.85 20.91
CA GLN A 564 -8.32 22.84 20.91
C GLN A 564 -7.87 24.30 21.09
N VAL A 565 -8.38 25.15 20.20
CA VAL A 565 -8.84 26.54 20.38
C VAL A 565 -7.91 27.45 21.19
N GLU A 566 -6.74 27.77 20.62
CA GLU A 566 -6.13 29.08 20.84
C GLU A 566 -6.70 30.08 19.80
N SER A 567 -6.98 31.31 20.23
CA SER A 567 -7.37 32.44 19.35
C SER A 567 -6.41 32.61 18.16
N VAL A 568 -5.14 32.26 18.35
CA VAL A 568 -4.08 32.31 17.33
C VAL A 568 -4.34 31.34 16.17
N ASN A 569 -4.88 30.15 16.46
CA ASN A 569 -5.21 29.16 15.43
C ASN A 569 -6.38 29.66 14.57
N GLN A 570 -7.34 30.38 15.16
CA GLN A 570 -8.47 30.97 14.42
C GLN A 570 -8.02 32.03 13.41
N GLU A 571 -7.08 32.90 13.79
CA GLU A 571 -6.57 33.94 12.87
C GLU A 571 -5.76 33.34 11.70
N ILE A 572 -4.99 32.29 11.95
CA ILE A 572 -4.29 31.54 10.88
C ILE A 572 -5.30 30.85 9.96
N GLN A 573 -6.34 30.22 10.50
CA GLN A 573 -7.40 29.58 9.73
C GLN A 573 -8.16 30.58 8.85
N LYS A 574 -8.50 31.77 9.39
CA LYS A 574 -9.10 32.86 8.62
C LYS A 574 -8.19 33.27 7.47
N LEU A 575 -6.91 33.54 7.75
CA LEU A 575 -5.97 33.98 6.73
C LEU A 575 -5.81 32.95 5.61
N LEU A 576 -5.68 31.67 5.96
CA LEU A 576 -5.61 30.58 4.98
C LEU A 576 -6.89 30.45 4.17
N SER A 577 -8.06 30.70 4.77
CA SER A 577 -9.33 30.68 4.05
C SER A 577 -9.46 31.84 3.04
N TYR A 578 -8.79 32.96 3.29
CA TYR A 578 -8.80 34.11 2.38
C TYR A 578 -7.68 34.10 1.33
N LYS A 579 -6.77 33.11 1.39
CA LYS A 579 -5.61 32.97 0.47
C LYS A 579 -6.00 33.05 -1.01
N ASN A 580 -7.16 32.51 -1.35
CA ASN A 580 -7.65 32.39 -2.72
C ASN A 580 -8.72 33.42 -3.10
N GLU A 581 -9.11 34.30 -2.17
CA GLU A 581 -10.17 35.29 -2.35
C GLU A 581 -9.68 36.54 -3.09
N SER A 582 -10.61 37.46 -3.40
CA SER A 582 -10.31 38.72 -4.07
C SER A 582 -9.29 39.56 -3.30
N GLY A 583 -9.41 39.61 -1.98
CA GLY A 583 -8.52 40.36 -1.10
C GLY A 583 -8.51 39.86 0.34
N TRP A 584 -7.46 40.18 1.07
CA TRP A 584 -7.29 39.93 2.50
C TRP A 584 -6.37 40.97 3.12
N ALA A 585 -6.54 41.22 4.42
CA ALA A 585 -5.58 42.02 5.18
C ALA A 585 -5.46 41.53 6.63
N VAL A 586 -4.25 41.61 7.17
CA VAL A 586 -3.88 41.32 8.55
C VAL A 586 -3.35 42.61 9.16
N LEU A 587 -4.07 43.15 10.13
CA LEU A 587 -3.60 44.26 10.96
C LEU A 587 -2.83 43.69 12.14
N SER A 588 -1.61 44.15 12.32
CA SER A 588 -0.75 43.79 13.44
C SER A 588 -0.24 45.04 14.17
N LYS A 589 0.15 44.86 15.42
CA LYS A 589 0.97 45.82 16.17
C LYS A 589 2.21 45.10 16.68
N GLY A 590 3.36 45.54 16.20
CA GLY A 590 4.60 44.80 16.37
C GLY A 590 4.44 43.37 15.83
N SER A 591 4.69 42.38 16.68
CA SER A 591 4.52 40.96 16.32
C SER A 591 3.10 40.42 16.53
N THR A 592 2.21 41.21 17.16
CA THR A 592 0.90 40.75 17.62
C THR A 592 -0.18 40.97 16.58
N VAL A 593 -0.94 39.93 16.22
CA VAL A 593 -2.12 40.07 15.34
C VAL A 593 -3.26 40.76 16.09
N LEU A 594 -3.83 41.79 15.48
CA LEU A 594 -5.02 42.47 15.97
C LEU A 594 -6.26 41.99 15.24
N VAL A 595 -6.24 41.94 13.91
CA VAL A 595 -7.39 41.53 13.08
C VAL A 595 -6.89 40.86 11.81
N THR A 596 -7.41 39.67 11.50
CA THR A 596 -7.39 39.07 10.16
C THR A 596 -8.76 39.25 9.51
N GLY A 597 -8.81 39.95 8.38
CA GLY A 597 -10.06 40.30 7.72
C GLY A 597 -10.11 39.86 6.26
N HIS A 598 -11.31 39.42 5.84
CA HIS A 598 -11.64 39.22 4.44
C HIS A 598 -11.64 40.55 3.69
N GLY A 599 -11.30 40.55 2.40
CA GLY A 599 -11.10 41.77 1.60
C GLY A 599 -12.28 42.73 1.63
N VAL A 600 -13.51 42.20 1.57
CA VAL A 600 -14.74 43.01 1.63
C VAL A 600 -14.93 43.66 3.00
N SER A 601 -14.76 42.90 4.10
CA SER A 601 -15.01 43.43 5.44
C SER A 601 -13.94 44.44 5.83
N VAL A 602 -12.67 44.14 5.57
CA VAL A 602 -11.56 45.00 5.97
C VAL A 602 -11.49 46.28 5.15
N LEU A 603 -11.77 46.22 3.84
CA LEU A 603 -11.87 47.42 3.00
C LEU A 603 -12.98 48.34 3.52
N LYS A 604 -14.16 47.78 3.83
CA LYS A 604 -15.28 48.55 4.37
C LYS A 604 -14.94 49.23 5.70
N VAL A 605 -14.22 48.57 6.61
CA VAL A 605 -13.76 49.19 7.87
C VAL A 605 -12.92 50.44 7.61
N VAL A 606 -12.00 50.36 6.64
CA VAL A 606 -11.10 51.46 6.27
C VAL A 606 -11.87 52.58 5.54
N GLU A 607 -12.82 52.24 4.68
CA GLU A 607 -13.66 53.23 3.98
C GLU A 607 -14.59 53.98 4.92
N ASP A 608 -15.15 53.27 5.91
CA ASP A 608 -16.06 53.82 6.90
C ASP A 608 -15.34 54.51 8.06
N PHE A 609 -14.05 54.85 7.92
CA PHE A 609 -13.25 55.46 8.99
C PHE A 609 -13.92 56.67 9.61
N GLU A 610 -14.45 57.58 8.80
CA GLU A 610 -15.16 58.79 9.27
C GLU A 610 -16.36 58.47 10.20
N LYS A 611 -16.95 57.26 10.12
CA LYS A 611 -18.08 56.86 10.99
C LYS A 611 -17.65 56.46 12.39
N TRP A 612 -16.37 56.14 12.60
CA TRP A 612 -15.86 55.67 13.90
C TRP A 612 -14.62 56.41 14.39
N LYS A 613 -14.07 57.32 13.59
CA LYS A 613 -12.90 58.18 13.84
C LYS A 613 -12.98 58.94 15.16
N ASP A 614 -14.14 59.50 15.51
CA ASP A 614 -14.30 60.29 16.73
C ASP A 614 -13.98 59.50 18.01
N HIS A 615 -14.21 58.19 17.99
CA HIS A 615 -13.97 57.31 19.13
C HIS A 615 -12.50 56.92 19.29
N VAL A 616 -11.64 57.17 18.30
CA VAL A 616 -10.22 56.75 18.32
C VAL A 616 -9.45 57.47 19.42
N LYS A 617 -9.74 58.76 19.67
CA LYS A 617 -9.10 59.53 20.74
C LYS A 617 -9.47 59.02 22.13
N GLU A 618 -10.71 58.59 22.30
CA GLU A 618 -11.26 58.18 23.61
C GLU A 618 -10.97 56.72 23.94
N LYS A 619 -11.10 55.82 22.96
CA LYS A 619 -11.06 54.36 23.17
C LYS A 619 -9.83 53.67 22.57
N GLY A 620 -9.04 54.40 21.78
CA GLY A 620 -7.84 53.90 21.10
C GLY A 620 -8.16 53.20 19.77
N PHE A 621 -7.22 53.32 18.83
CA PHE A 621 -7.36 52.78 17.47
C PHE A 621 -7.61 51.27 17.43
N GLU A 622 -6.86 50.49 18.23
CA GLU A 622 -7.01 49.02 18.28
C GLU A 622 -8.42 48.57 18.62
N PHE A 623 -9.00 49.17 19.66
CA PHE A 623 -10.32 48.83 20.14
C PHE A 623 -11.39 49.23 19.11
N CYS A 624 -11.31 50.46 18.59
CA CYS A 624 -12.25 50.97 17.59
C CYS A 624 -12.23 50.12 16.31
N PHE A 625 -11.03 49.79 15.80
CA PHE A 625 -10.88 48.99 14.59
C PHE A 625 -11.45 47.58 14.78
N LYS A 626 -11.11 46.90 15.89
CA LYS A 626 -11.63 45.57 16.23
C LYS A 626 -13.16 45.56 16.35
N ALA A 627 -13.72 46.49 17.13
CA ALA A 627 -15.16 46.57 17.37
C ALA A 627 -15.95 46.86 16.08
N TYR A 628 -15.42 47.74 15.22
CA TYR A 628 -16.09 48.07 13.95
C TYR A 628 -15.98 46.92 12.93
N HIS A 629 -14.82 46.26 12.86
CA HIS A 629 -14.65 45.07 12.03
C HIS A 629 -15.61 43.95 12.46
N GLU A 630 -15.71 43.67 13.76
CA GLU A 630 -16.63 42.66 14.28
C GLU A 630 -18.09 42.97 13.93
N LYS A 631 -18.50 44.24 14.05
CA LYS A 631 -19.85 44.69 13.64
C LYS A 631 -20.12 44.42 12.15
N ILE A 632 -19.13 44.66 11.27
CA ILE A 632 -19.27 44.38 9.83
C ILE A 632 -19.32 42.87 9.57
N SER A 633 -18.44 42.10 10.22
CA SER A 633 -18.39 40.64 10.06
C SER A 633 -19.68 39.96 10.51
N GLN A 634 -20.27 40.39 11.62
CA GLN A 634 -21.55 39.86 12.13
C GLN A 634 -22.72 40.14 11.18
N ALA A 635 -22.71 41.27 10.47
CA ALA A 635 -23.73 41.61 9.48
C ALA A 635 -23.64 40.76 8.20
N SER A 636 -22.44 40.29 7.84
CA SER A 636 -22.17 39.53 6.62
C SER A 636 -22.24 38.00 6.78
N ARG A 637 -22.04 37.47 8.00
CA ARG A 637 -21.92 36.03 8.33
C ARG A 637 -21.25 35.18 7.22
N PRO A 638 -20.04 35.54 6.76
CA PRO A 638 -19.37 34.75 5.73
C PRO A 638 -19.04 33.35 6.29
N CYS A 639 -19.31 32.30 5.50
CA CYS A 639 -18.74 30.98 5.74
C CYS A 639 -17.44 30.87 4.96
N CYS A 640 -16.39 30.34 5.59
CA CYS A 640 -15.08 30.24 4.99
C CYS A 640 -14.84 28.86 4.35
N ARG A 641 -14.03 28.82 3.28
CA ARG A 641 -13.49 27.60 2.70
C ARG A 641 -12.01 27.52 3.02
N LEU A 642 -11.55 26.40 3.57
CA LEU A 642 -10.14 26.17 3.87
C LEU A 642 -9.61 25.02 3.01
N ASP A 643 -8.70 25.32 2.08
CA ASP A 643 -8.06 24.30 1.25
C ASP A 643 -6.77 23.82 1.93
N ILE A 644 -6.80 22.64 2.55
CA ILE A 644 -5.61 22.01 3.15
C ILE A 644 -5.04 20.97 2.17
N PRO A 645 -3.81 21.14 1.66
CA PRO A 645 -3.19 20.13 0.81
C PRO A 645 -3.04 18.81 1.56
N GLY A 646 -3.65 17.74 1.03
CA GLY A 646 -3.61 16.41 1.65
C GLY A 646 -2.21 15.82 1.81
N SER A 647 -1.21 16.38 1.12
CA SER A 647 0.20 15.95 1.11
C SER A 647 1.06 16.54 2.23
N ASN A 648 0.58 17.55 2.97
CA ASN A 648 1.34 18.23 4.04
C ASN A 648 1.14 17.61 5.45
N GLY A 649 0.72 16.35 5.54
CA GLY A 649 0.60 15.62 6.82
C GLY A 649 -0.81 15.15 7.14
N LYS A 650 -1.14 15.07 8.45
CA LYS A 650 -2.41 14.49 8.94
C LYS A 650 -3.45 15.60 9.00
N VAL A 651 -4.40 15.56 8.06
CA VAL A 651 -5.55 16.48 8.02
C VAL A 651 -6.40 16.26 9.28
N PRO A 652 -6.93 17.32 9.91
CA PRO A 652 -7.83 17.18 11.06
C PRO A 652 -9.06 16.34 10.71
N GLU A 653 -9.50 15.47 11.63
CA GLU A 653 -10.72 14.66 11.45
C GLU A 653 -11.99 15.51 11.53
N SER A 654 -11.96 16.62 12.28
CA SER A 654 -13.03 17.61 12.32
C SER A 654 -12.47 19.01 12.54
N MET A 655 -13.13 20.01 11.98
CA MET A 655 -12.77 21.42 12.14
C MET A 655 -14.03 22.26 12.31
N ARG A 656 -13.94 23.31 13.14
CA ARG A 656 -14.99 24.33 13.24
C ARG A 656 -14.56 25.56 12.46
N CYS A 657 -15.51 26.15 11.73
CA CYS A 657 -15.31 27.41 11.03
C CYS A 657 -14.85 28.51 12.02
N PRO A 658 -13.75 29.23 11.77
CA PRO A 658 -13.31 30.32 12.62
C PRO A 658 -14.28 31.51 12.64
N ASP A 659 -15.12 31.67 11.61
CA ASP A 659 -16.05 32.80 11.49
C ASP A 659 -17.45 32.49 12.06
N CYS A 660 -17.99 31.27 11.83
CA CYS A 660 -19.36 30.91 12.24
C CYS A 660 -19.45 29.76 13.26
N HIS A 661 -18.31 29.17 13.63
CA HIS A 661 -18.16 28.08 14.62
C HIS A 661 -18.94 26.79 14.34
N ARG A 662 -19.60 26.67 13.18
CA ARG A 662 -20.20 25.42 12.69
C ARG A 662 -19.11 24.44 12.28
N ASN A 663 -19.42 23.15 12.38
CA ASN A 663 -18.53 22.11 11.87
C ASN A 663 -18.41 22.26 10.34
N MET A 664 -17.19 22.22 9.84
CA MET A 664 -16.90 22.27 8.41
C MET A 664 -17.04 20.88 7.80
N GLU A 665 -17.59 20.81 6.59
CA GLU A 665 -17.62 19.60 5.78
C GLU A 665 -16.29 19.42 5.04
N THR A 666 -15.88 18.16 4.86
CA THR A 666 -14.65 17.83 4.13
C THR A 666 -14.99 17.49 2.69
N PHE A 667 -14.35 18.16 1.73
CA PHE A 667 -14.49 17.87 0.30
C PHE A 667 -13.12 17.64 -0.33
N ILE A 668 -13.06 16.75 -1.32
CA ILE A 668 -11.84 16.46 -2.09
C ILE A 668 -11.89 17.31 -3.37
N SER A 669 -10.85 18.13 -3.60
CA SER A 669 -10.69 18.90 -4.83
C SER A 669 -9.53 18.36 -5.68
N TYR A 670 -9.76 18.17 -6.97
CA TYR A 670 -8.72 17.79 -7.94
C TYR A 670 -8.11 19.05 -8.57
N LYS A 671 -6.78 19.09 -8.69
CA LYS A 671 -6.05 20.19 -9.35
C LYS A 671 -5.14 19.60 -10.42
N CYS A 672 -5.22 20.13 -11.64
CA CYS A 672 -4.35 19.74 -12.75
C CYS A 672 -2.94 20.33 -12.55
N CYS A 673 -1.90 19.58 -12.93
CA CYS A 673 -0.50 20.01 -12.82
C CYS A 673 -0.07 20.95 -13.95
N HIS A 674 -0.93 21.19 -14.95
CA HIS A 674 -0.70 22.19 -15.99
C HIS A 674 -1.14 23.56 -15.47
N ILE A 675 -0.17 24.47 -15.33
CA ILE A 675 -0.45 25.91 -15.23
C ILE A 675 -0.70 26.36 -16.67
N ASP A 676 -1.92 26.17 -17.16
CA ASP A 676 -2.34 26.91 -18.34
C ASP A 676 -2.45 28.39 -17.94
N GLY A 677 -1.85 29.25 -18.77
CA GLY A 677 -1.82 30.69 -18.58
C GLY A 677 -3.22 31.33 -18.46
N PRO A 678 -3.29 32.61 -18.10
CA PRO A 678 -4.51 33.24 -17.63
C PRO A 678 -5.50 33.47 -18.78
N THR A 679 -6.51 32.62 -18.89
CA THR A 679 -7.86 32.98 -19.39
C THR A 679 -8.80 31.80 -19.22
N ALA A 680 -9.59 31.78 -18.14
CA ALA A 680 -10.88 31.10 -18.15
C ALA A 680 -11.78 31.81 -17.14
N HIS A 681 -12.63 32.70 -17.66
CA HIS A 681 -13.80 33.20 -16.95
C HIS A 681 -14.66 32.00 -16.53
N HIS A 682 -14.91 31.85 -15.23
CA HIS A 682 -16.17 31.33 -14.70
C HIS A 682 -16.44 31.98 -13.35
#